data_AF-A0A814X2K2-F1
#
_entry.id   AF-A0A814X2K2-F1
#
_cell.length_a   1.000
_cell.length_b   1.000
_cell.length_c   1.000
_cell.angle_alpha   90.00
_cell.angle_beta   90.00
_cell.angle_gamma   90.00
#
_symmetry.space_group_name_H-M   'P 1'
#
loop_
_entity.id
_entity.type
_entity.pdbx_description
1 polymer ?
#
loop_
_entity_poly.entity_id
_entity_poly.type
_entity_poly.pdbx_seq_one_letter_code
_entity_poly.pdbx_strand_id
1 'polypeptide(L)'
;MNSSNDAQTIVYTLLQRLERETELYDLHTHLLGMGNIGFWINTILMNQTVLPTNKEFENYHDLRKNVCRLVWDKNKKEFIYGEKVDELVQYLMKESYPNGSLERLKKNINALLPGTSTVFNDMHAEDYKLIRELRHYGLTFKNFSYDVILKLEDLVDGLGIKNTNKDIHQAAIEEKLGFHTCASSHRPSFRYWVIFNARLQHFEIVYGITVEELRKLIDIDANAPREANKLARAHIVNAFSMCDAQGTLARPVDFHGFHGMFTPEFYPRRFALKDSIYSQRLDVLAHLLYYVLHRYDICSPPVTYCEFSVGVGDLTREWVLDVLCSLSTSARRSTQSSRTNSLTPRNNFRKLLCDGYFPALQNAVNKNAEDEHQSMACVSKCVYKFLAGFRRQSIQTDLFKNQAEAIDLLNEAPHMAIHLMLKEIKRSSDGEPTNKDGCFYPFVNDLEKMPQPEDKNSAFHDWVVGFDLFGDEMGFPYCPFVAPEFINYVVKRRSCNTSFGLRIHCGENVPFADVDSSAYRHFAAHMYIVFRCLRYLQAKLEYGIRIGHGIAFQRILDGSMKNSKHRKSSVLLAEIQSHARHVFKTIAFEVNITSNEYLLGHALRRGDFQQALQLEALLNVGVPIILATDDDGIWPIDKCTKDCSGHHSLSGEFCRAISSQIINSKQMLEKIFEDMKNFPFYTEKNECCMPKSDSILFYDVREFPVIIHPDIVKYIMMRCTDNQLTGKFCDDFSKIHPLHDDYDTNSGPPLDEKEKNELEKWEKTCSRLAPIAYVSHCAEKSEINPKLNEDMRYQYSIIFKDFPKLDNVLADWKSVYQQLIEPNI
;
A
#
# COMPACT_ATOMS: atom_id res chain seq x y z
N MET A 1 2.45 19.09 41.04
CA MET A 1 1.42 18.13 41.53
C MET A 1 0.04 18.40 40.95
N ASN A 2 -0.36 19.63 40.60
CA ASN A 2 -1.69 19.88 40.00
C ASN A 2 -1.79 19.42 38.52
N SER A 3 -0.72 19.54 37.72
CA SER A 3 -0.75 19.21 36.29
C SER A 3 -0.99 17.73 35.95
N SER A 4 -0.66 16.80 36.86
CA SER A 4 -0.89 15.37 36.62
C SER A 4 -2.35 14.96 36.77
N ASN A 5 -3.10 15.64 37.64
CA ASN A 5 -4.52 15.34 37.88
C ASN A 5 -5.38 15.87 36.72
N ASP A 6 -5.02 17.02 36.16
CA ASP A 6 -5.73 17.61 35.02
C ASP A 6 -5.59 16.72 33.77
N ALA A 7 -4.37 16.24 33.50
CA ALA A 7 -4.10 15.33 32.39
C ALA A 7 -4.89 14.02 32.47
N GLN A 8 -4.95 13.39 33.65
CA GLN A 8 -5.73 12.17 33.85
C GLN A 8 -7.25 12.41 33.68
N THR A 9 -7.74 13.55 34.16
CA THR A 9 -9.15 13.94 34.02
C THR A 9 -9.52 14.13 32.55
N ILE A 10 -8.65 14.76 31.76
CA ILE A 10 -8.83 14.91 30.31
C ILE A 10 -8.89 13.55 29.63
N VAL A 11 -7.92 12.66 29.89
CA VAL A 11 -7.90 11.30 29.32
C VAL A 11 -9.19 10.54 29.62
N TYR A 12 -9.65 10.55 30.89
CA TYR A 12 -10.89 9.89 31.27
C TYR A 12 -12.11 10.47 30.55
N THR A 13 -12.19 11.80 30.44
CA THR A 13 -13.29 12.49 29.74
C THR A 13 -13.33 12.13 28.26
N LEU A 14 -12.17 12.04 27.60
CA LEU A 14 -12.06 11.66 26.19
C LEU A 14 -12.43 10.20 25.96
N LEU A 15 -12.01 9.28 26.84
CA LEU A 15 -12.40 7.88 26.77
C LEU A 15 -13.92 7.71 26.94
N GLN A 16 -14.54 8.40 27.89
CA GLN A 16 -16.01 8.41 28.00
C GLN A 16 -16.70 8.97 26.74
N ARG A 17 -16.10 9.95 26.06
CA ARG A 17 -16.63 10.47 24.80
C ARG A 17 -16.49 9.44 23.67
N LEU A 18 -15.37 8.72 23.61
CA LEU A 18 -15.16 7.63 22.67
C LEU A 18 -16.23 6.54 22.87
N GLU A 19 -16.46 6.09 24.11
CA GLU A 19 -17.48 5.08 24.44
C GLU A 19 -18.92 5.49 24.06
N ARG A 20 -19.19 6.79 23.94
CA ARG A 20 -20.50 7.31 23.49
C ARG A 20 -20.63 7.37 21.97
N GLU A 21 -19.53 7.22 21.23
CA GLU A 21 -19.60 7.16 19.78
C GLU A 21 -20.28 5.85 19.37
N THR A 22 -21.12 5.92 18.35
CA THR A 22 -21.94 4.76 17.94
C THR A 22 -21.26 3.90 16.90
N GLU A 23 -20.29 4.46 16.18
CA GLU A 23 -19.63 3.79 15.06
C GLU A 23 -18.27 4.39 14.72
N LEU A 24 -17.37 3.54 14.22
CA LEU A 24 -16.07 3.89 13.65
C LEU A 24 -15.92 3.38 12.22
N TYR A 25 -14.99 3.98 11.47
CA TYR A 25 -14.72 3.70 10.05
C TYR A 25 -13.22 3.40 9.89
N ASP A 26 -12.84 2.16 9.58
CA ASP A 26 -11.44 1.81 9.35
C ASP A 26 -11.07 1.92 7.87
N LEU A 27 -10.48 3.05 7.49
CA LEU A 27 -10.26 3.41 6.08
C LEU A 27 -8.86 3.08 5.56
N HIS A 28 -8.01 2.48 6.40
CA HIS A 28 -6.65 2.09 6.05
C HIS A 28 -6.33 0.78 6.74
N THR A 29 -6.61 -0.32 6.02
CA THR A 29 -6.14 -1.62 6.43
C THR A 29 -5.76 -2.53 5.26
N HIS A 30 -4.76 -3.38 5.45
CA HIS A 30 -4.37 -4.44 4.52
C HIS A 30 -4.98 -5.77 4.95
N LEU A 31 -5.76 -6.42 4.07
CA LEU A 31 -6.46 -7.66 4.44
C LEU A 31 -5.48 -8.75 4.90
N LEU A 32 -4.36 -8.93 4.21
CA LEU A 32 -3.35 -9.92 4.60
C LEU A 32 -2.60 -9.53 5.88
N GLY A 33 -2.70 -8.26 6.30
CA GLY A 33 -2.20 -7.70 7.55
C GLY A 33 -2.98 -8.14 8.75
N MET A 34 -4.19 -8.63 8.51
CA MET A 34 -5.13 -8.99 9.54
C MET A 34 -4.91 -10.40 10.08
N GLY A 35 -5.67 -10.71 11.14
CA GLY A 35 -5.61 -11.96 11.86
C GLY A 35 -4.45 -11.94 12.84
N ASN A 36 -4.75 -11.92 14.13
CA ASN A 36 -3.72 -11.96 15.14
C ASN A 36 -3.10 -13.37 15.25
N ILE A 37 -2.16 -13.54 16.17
CA ILE A 37 -1.48 -14.81 16.44
C ILE A 37 -2.50 -15.93 16.76
N GLY A 38 -3.53 -15.61 17.54
CA GLY A 38 -4.59 -16.56 17.90
C GLY A 38 -5.29 -17.10 16.66
N PHE A 39 -5.60 -16.23 15.70
CA PHE A 39 -6.18 -16.65 14.42
C PHE A 39 -5.19 -17.53 13.62
N TRP A 40 -4.00 -17.03 13.29
CA TRP A 40 -3.10 -17.76 12.39
C TRP A 40 -2.58 -19.06 12.99
N ILE A 41 -2.23 -19.05 14.28
CA ILE A 41 -1.71 -20.24 14.94
C ILE A 41 -2.86 -21.15 15.36
N ASN A 42 -3.76 -20.70 16.22
CA ASN A 42 -4.71 -21.61 16.86
C ASN A 42 -5.89 -21.95 15.94
N THR A 43 -6.41 -20.98 15.19
CA THR A 43 -7.58 -21.19 14.31
C THR A 43 -7.19 -21.81 12.96
N ILE A 44 -6.07 -21.40 12.36
CA ILE A 44 -5.65 -21.89 11.03
C ILE A 44 -4.65 -23.03 11.15
N LEU A 45 -3.44 -22.77 11.66
CA LEU A 45 -2.36 -23.75 11.63
C LEU A 45 -2.63 -24.96 12.51
N MET A 46 -3.10 -24.81 13.74
CA MET A 46 -3.27 -25.94 14.67
C MET A 46 -4.63 -26.65 14.52
N ASN A 47 -5.55 -26.12 13.72
CA ASN A 47 -6.88 -26.69 13.54
C ASN A 47 -6.94 -27.63 12.33
N GLN A 48 -6.92 -28.93 12.58
CA GLN A 48 -7.07 -29.98 11.55
C GLN A 48 -8.40 -29.92 10.80
N THR A 49 -9.43 -29.29 11.36
CA THR A 49 -10.72 -29.12 10.65
C THR A 49 -10.61 -28.05 9.57
N VAL A 50 -9.77 -27.02 9.79
CA VAL A 50 -9.55 -25.93 8.83
C VAL A 50 -8.49 -26.34 7.81
N LEU A 51 -7.32 -26.80 8.27
CA LEU A 51 -6.25 -27.30 7.42
C LEU A 51 -6.03 -28.80 7.69
N PRO A 52 -6.76 -29.72 7.02
CA PRO A 52 -6.59 -31.14 7.28
C PRO A 52 -5.30 -31.66 6.67
N THR A 53 -4.76 -32.70 7.31
CA THR A 53 -3.57 -33.41 6.85
C THR A 53 -3.87 -34.29 5.64
N ASN A 54 -2.84 -34.72 4.91
CA ASN A 54 -2.98 -35.69 3.82
C ASN A 54 -3.70 -36.97 4.28
N LYS A 55 -3.35 -37.46 5.49
CA LYS A 55 -3.95 -38.66 6.07
C LYS A 55 -5.44 -38.47 6.37
N GLU A 56 -5.83 -37.36 6.98
CA GLU A 56 -7.26 -37.08 7.25
C GLU A 56 -8.02 -36.93 5.95
N PHE A 57 -7.46 -36.20 5.00
CA PHE A 57 -8.06 -36.02 3.70
C PHE A 57 -8.27 -37.35 2.94
N GLU A 58 -7.33 -38.30 3.00
CA GLU A 58 -7.47 -39.64 2.43
C GLU A 58 -8.54 -40.50 3.13
N ASN A 59 -8.71 -40.35 4.44
CA ASN A 59 -9.60 -41.21 5.23
C ASN A 59 -11.05 -40.71 5.29
N TYR A 60 -11.30 -39.40 5.12
CA TYR A 60 -12.63 -38.82 5.32
C TYR A 60 -13.24 -38.31 4.01
N HIS A 61 -14.14 -39.11 3.43
CA HIS A 61 -14.88 -38.75 2.20
C HIS A 61 -15.62 -37.42 2.31
N ASP A 62 -16.30 -37.20 3.44
CA ASP A 62 -17.04 -35.96 3.69
C ASP A 62 -16.11 -34.75 3.76
N LEU A 63 -14.89 -34.93 4.26
CA LEU A 63 -13.87 -33.89 4.28
C LEU A 63 -13.45 -33.52 2.85
N ARG A 64 -13.24 -34.50 1.96
CA ARG A 64 -12.92 -34.24 0.55
C ARG A 64 -14.03 -33.50 -0.19
N LYS A 65 -15.29 -33.89 0.04
CA LYS A 65 -16.46 -33.21 -0.54
C LYS A 65 -16.60 -31.76 -0.10
N ASN A 66 -16.25 -31.48 1.15
CA ASN A 66 -16.58 -30.23 1.81
C ASN A 66 -15.40 -29.25 1.87
N VAL A 67 -14.16 -29.70 2.07
CA VAL A 67 -12.96 -28.84 2.17
C VAL A 67 -12.41 -28.48 0.77
N CYS A 68 -12.62 -29.34 -0.23
CA CYS A 68 -11.96 -29.23 -1.55
C CYS A 68 -12.66 -28.23 -2.49
N ARG A 69 -12.90 -27.00 -2.03
CA ARG A 69 -13.59 -25.94 -2.79
C ARG A 69 -12.61 -25.03 -3.54
N LEU A 70 -11.61 -25.65 -4.17
CA LEU A 70 -10.45 -24.93 -4.71
C LEU A 70 -10.58 -24.62 -6.20
N VAL A 71 -11.40 -25.37 -6.94
CA VAL A 71 -11.47 -25.29 -8.41
C VAL A 71 -12.66 -24.45 -8.86
N TRP A 72 -12.42 -23.45 -9.69
CA TRP A 72 -13.41 -22.51 -10.20
C TRP A 72 -13.85 -22.84 -11.63
N ASP A 73 -15.14 -23.11 -11.86
CA ASP A 73 -15.71 -23.28 -13.20
C ASP A 73 -15.95 -21.91 -13.85
N LYS A 74 -15.05 -21.50 -14.76
CA LYS A 74 -15.15 -20.21 -15.47
C LYS A 74 -16.45 -20.04 -16.26
N ASN A 75 -17.03 -21.12 -16.79
CA ASN A 75 -18.24 -21.06 -17.62
C ASN A 75 -19.48 -20.81 -16.76
N LYS A 76 -19.53 -21.46 -15.59
CA LYS A 76 -20.64 -21.30 -14.64
C LYS A 76 -20.43 -20.15 -13.66
N LYS A 77 -19.21 -19.62 -13.56
CA LYS A 77 -18.78 -18.62 -12.58
C LYS A 77 -19.09 -19.08 -11.15
N GLU A 78 -18.71 -20.31 -10.83
CA GLU A 78 -18.90 -20.89 -9.50
C GLU A 78 -17.77 -21.87 -9.15
N PHE A 79 -17.55 -22.09 -7.86
CA PHE A 79 -16.67 -23.17 -7.39
C PHE A 79 -17.31 -24.54 -7.62
N ILE A 80 -16.49 -25.50 -8.05
CA ILE A 80 -16.86 -26.93 -8.10
C ILE A 80 -16.82 -27.47 -6.66
N TYR A 81 -17.84 -28.24 -6.28
CA TYR A 81 -17.95 -28.85 -4.95
C TYR A 81 -18.62 -30.22 -5.00
N GLY A 82 -18.57 -30.96 -3.87
CA GLY A 82 -19.23 -32.25 -3.71
C GLY A 82 -18.50 -33.42 -4.37
N GLU A 83 -19.26 -34.45 -4.77
CA GLU A 83 -18.71 -35.71 -5.31
C GLU A 83 -17.76 -35.50 -6.50
N LYS A 84 -18.03 -34.50 -7.32
CA LYS A 84 -17.22 -34.18 -8.51
C LYS A 84 -15.77 -33.83 -8.17
N VAL A 85 -15.54 -33.12 -7.07
CA VAL A 85 -14.17 -32.80 -6.67
C VAL A 85 -13.49 -34.01 -6.05
N ASP A 86 -14.22 -34.79 -5.25
CA ASP A 86 -13.71 -36.04 -4.70
C ASP A 86 -13.29 -37.01 -5.82
N GLU A 87 -14.10 -37.18 -6.85
CA GLU A 87 -13.79 -37.98 -8.03
C GLU A 87 -12.52 -37.48 -8.75
N LEU A 88 -12.40 -36.17 -8.96
CA LEU A 88 -11.21 -35.56 -9.56
C LEU A 88 -9.95 -35.85 -8.74
N VAL A 89 -10.02 -35.63 -7.43
CA VAL A 89 -8.91 -35.86 -6.50
C VAL A 89 -8.52 -37.33 -6.46
N GLN A 90 -9.50 -38.23 -6.34
CA GLN A 90 -9.25 -39.67 -6.39
C GLN A 90 -8.61 -40.09 -7.71
N TYR A 91 -9.06 -39.50 -8.82
CA TYR A 91 -8.48 -39.74 -10.14
C TYR A 91 -6.99 -39.33 -10.17
N LEU A 92 -6.67 -38.13 -9.70
CA LEU A 92 -5.30 -37.62 -9.63
C LEU A 92 -4.40 -38.49 -8.75
N MET A 93 -4.89 -38.94 -7.59
CA MET A 93 -4.11 -39.78 -6.66
C MET A 93 -3.88 -41.21 -7.18
N LYS A 94 -4.82 -41.78 -7.95
CA LYS A 94 -4.74 -43.16 -8.46
C LYS A 94 -3.81 -43.28 -9.67
N GLU A 95 -3.74 -42.24 -10.51
CA GLU A 95 -2.99 -42.30 -11.76
C GLU A 95 -1.47 -42.19 -11.55
N SER A 96 -0.73 -43.19 -12.04
CA SER A 96 0.73 -43.21 -12.00
C SER A 96 1.30 -42.57 -13.27
N TYR A 97 1.40 -41.25 -13.30
CA TYR A 97 1.98 -40.50 -14.44
C TYR A 97 3.50 -40.36 -14.29
N PRO A 98 4.30 -41.05 -15.13
CA PRO A 98 5.17 -40.30 -16.05
C PRO A 98 4.97 -40.63 -17.55
N ASN A 99 4.19 -41.69 -17.86
CA ASN A 99 4.13 -42.29 -19.21
C ASN A 99 2.80 -42.09 -19.96
N GLY A 100 1.78 -41.48 -19.36
CA GLY A 100 0.52 -41.14 -20.04
C GLY A 100 0.63 -39.86 -20.87
N SER A 101 -0.08 -39.77 -22.00
CA SER A 101 -0.19 -38.51 -22.75
C SER A 101 -1.06 -37.51 -21.99
N LEU A 102 -0.67 -36.23 -21.94
CA LEU A 102 -1.48 -35.12 -21.42
C LEU A 102 -2.92 -35.14 -21.95
N GLU A 103 -3.07 -35.49 -23.22
CA GLU A 103 -4.37 -35.68 -23.89
C GLU A 103 -5.29 -36.68 -23.19
N ARG A 104 -4.72 -37.71 -22.55
CA ARG A 104 -5.48 -38.71 -21.79
C ARG A 104 -5.93 -38.13 -20.44
N LEU A 105 -5.06 -37.38 -19.76
CA LEU A 105 -5.40 -36.68 -18.52
C LEU A 105 -6.53 -35.67 -18.80
N LYS A 106 -6.37 -34.84 -19.82
CA LYS A 106 -7.39 -33.87 -20.27
C LYS A 106 -8.70 -34.56 -20.62
N LYS A 107 -8.65 -35.61 -21.43
CA LYS A 107 -9.85 -36.39 -21.81
C LYS A 107 -10.57 -36.94 -20.59
N ASN A 108 -9.83 -37.50 -19.63
CA ASN A 108 -10.41 -38.10 -18.43
C ASN A 108 -10.97 -37.05 -17.47
N ILE A 109 -10.27 -35.95 -17.24
CA ILE A 109 -10.78 -34.83 -16.44
C ILE A 109 -12.02 -34.22 -17.11
N ASN A 110 -12.01 -34.01 -18.43
CA ASN A 110 -13.16 -33.52 -19.18
C ASN A 110 -14.35 -34.48 -19.13
N ALA A 111 -14.10 -35.80 -19.07
CA ALA A 111 -15.14 -36.80 -18.91
C ALA A 111 -15.73 -36.82 -17.50
N LEU A 112 -14.89 -36.64 -16.47
CA LEU A 112 -15.32 -36.55 -15.06
C LEU A 112 -16.11 -35.26 -14.79
N LEU A 113 -15.70 -34.17 -15.44
CA LEU A 113 -16.25 -32.85 -15.21
C LEU A 113 -16.72 -32.18 -16.52
N PRO A 114 -17.77 -32.73 -17.18
CA PRO A 114 -18.25 -32.20 -18.44
C PRO A 114 -18.68 -30.74 -18.29
N GLY A 115 -18.13 -29.86 -19.13
CA GLY A 115 -18.37 -28.41 -19.11
C GLY A 115 -17.35 -27.58 -18.30
N THR A 116 -16.54 -28.21 -17.44
CA THR A 116 -15.46 -27.52 -16.69
C THR A 116 -14.15 -27.43 -17.48
N SER A 117 -14.18 -27.89 -18.74
CA SER A 117 -13.00 -28.09 -19.56
C SER A 117 -12.13 -26.84 -19.71
N THR A 118 -12.67 -25.63 -19.55
CA THR A 118 -11.89 -24.39 -19.66
C THR A 118 -10.83 -24.23 -18.57
N VAL A 119 -11.05 -24.75 -17.35
CA VAL A 119 -10.07 -24.66 -16.26
C VAL A 119 -8.77 -25.38 -16.62
N PHE A 120 -8.89 -26.58 -17.20
CA PHE A 120 -7.75 -27.42 -17.58
C PHE A 120 -7.35 -27.29 -19.04
N ASN A 121 -8.24 -26.79 -19.90
CA ASN A 121 -7.91 -26.49 -21.29
C ASN A 121 -7.08 -25.21 -21.34
N ASP A 122 -7.40 -24.14 -20.60
CA ASP A 122 -6.59 -22.91 -20.60
C ASP A 122 -5.14 -23.12 -20.10
N MET A 123 -4.84 -24.27 -19.49
CA MET A 123 -3.49 -24.72 -19.12
C MET A 123 -2.61 -25.14 -20.31
N HIS A 124 -3.04 -24.94 -21.57
CA HIS A 124 -2.38 -25.42 -22.81
C HIS A 124 -0.86 -25.12 -22.93
N ALA A 125 -0.31 -24.07 -22.30
CA ALA A 125 1.13 -23.79 -22.30
C ALA A 125 1.86 -24.26 -21.02
N GLU A 126 1.20 -24.17 -19.86
CA GLU A 126 1.79 -24.56 -18.58
C GLU A 126 1.77 -26.08 -18.35
N ASP A 127 0.90 -26.81 -19.06
CA ASP A 127 0.84 -28.27 -18.98
C ASP A 127 2.13 -28.94 -19.46
N TYR A 128 2.75 -28.42 -20.53
CA TYR A 128 4.05 -28.92 -20.99
C TYR A 128 5.16 -28.61 -20.00
N LYS A 129 5.08 -27.45 -19.34
CA LYS A 129 6.01 -27.06 -18.27
C LYS A 129 5.86 -28.01 -17.08
N LEU A 130 4.64 -28.22 -16.58
CA LEU A 130 4.36 -29.11 -15.45
C LEU A 130 4.79 -30.55 -15.74
N ILE A 131 4.45 -31.11 -16.89
CA ILE A 131 4.87 -32.49 -17.25
C ILE A 131 6.39 -32.59 -17.35
N ARG A 132 7.05 -31.58 -17.95
CA ARG A 132 8.51 -31.54 -18.03
C ARG A 132 9.13 -31.48 -16.63
N GLU A 133 8.56 -30.70 -15.73
CA GLU A 133 9.02 -30.59 -14.36
C GLU A 133 8.75 -31.88 -13.56
N LEU A 134 7.57 -32.50 -13.70
CA LEU A 134 7.27 -33.81 -13.11
C LEU A 134 8.31 -34.85 -13.53
N ARG A 135 8.63 -34.93 -14.83
CA ARG A 135 9.68 -35.83 -15.34
C ARG A 135 11.07 -35.46 -14.82
N HIS A 136 11.39 -34.17 -14.81
CA HIS A 136 12.69 -33.66 -14.35
C HIS A 136 12.95 -34.01 -12.88
N TYR A 137 11.94 -33.87 -12.02
CA TYR A 137 12.03 -34.17 -10.58
C TYR A 137 11.67 -35.62 -10.23
N GLY A 138 11.32 -36.46 -11.21
CA GLY A 138 10.89 -37.85 -10.96
C GLY A 138 9.58 -37.95 -10.16
N LEU A 139 8.71 -36.96 -10.27
CA LEU A 139 7.45 -36.85 -9.54
C LEU A 139 6.28 -37.39 -10.37
N THR A 140 5.22 -37.75 -9.65
CA THR A 140 3.90 -38.11 -10.22
C THR A 140 2.81 -37.39 -9.44
N PHE A 141 1.55 -37.48 -9.86
CA PHE A 141 0.43 -36.95 -9.06
C PHE A 141 0.21 -37.70 -7.73
N LYS A 142 0.88 -38.82 -7.48
CA LYS A 142 0.95 -39.41 -6.12
C LYS A 142 1.71 -38.54 -5.13
N ASN A 143 2.50 -37.59 -5.62
CA ASN A 143 3.17 -36.57 -4.83
C ASN A 143 2.27 -35.35 -4.58
N PHE A 144 1.00 -35.40 -4.98
CA PHE A 144 0.02 -34.37 -4.68
C PHE A 144 -0.19 -34.28 -3.16
N SER A 145 -0.05 -33.07 -2.62
CA SER A 145 -0.42 -32.78 -1.24
C SER A 145 -1.73 -32.02 -1.19
N TYR A 146 -2.64 -32.51 -0.36
CA TYR A 146 -3.78 -31.74 0.10
C TYR A 146 -3.44 -30.89 1.34
N ASP A 147 -2.55 -31.39 2.19
CA ASP A 147 -1.97 -30.59 3.25
C ASP A 147 -1.23 -29.39 2.64
N VAL A 148 -1.32 -28.24 3.29
CA VAL A 148 -0.66 -27.03 2.84
C VAL A 148 0.85 -27.24 2.91
N ILE A 149 1.53 -26.97 1.81
CA ILE A 149 2.99 -26.96 1.76
C ILE A 149 3.49 -25.55 2.03
N LEU A 150 4.29 -25.39 3.09
CA LEU A 150 5.05 -24.17 3.33
C LEU A 150 6.32 -24.21 2.47
N LYS A 151 6.37 -23.33 1.47
CA LYS A 151 7.48 -23.27 0.51
C LYS A 151 8.78 -22.90 1.23
N LEU A 152 9.90 -23.45 0.77
CA LEU A 152 11.22 -23.13 1.32
C LEU A 152 11.50 -21.62 1.28
N GLU A 153 11.17 -20.95 0.18
CA GLU A 153 11.40 -19.51 0.00
C GLU A 153 10.53 -18.70 0.99
N ASP A 154 9.25 -19.05 1.13
CA ASP A 154 8.35 -18.42 2.10
C ASP A 154 8.79 -18.66 3.56
N LEU A 155 9.40 -19.83 3.86
CA LEU A 155 9.99 -20.11 5.17
C LEU A 155 11.26 -19.30 5.43
N VAL A 156 12.12 -19.12 4.42
CA VAL A 156 13.30 -18.25 4.52
C VAL A 156 12.87 -16.83 4.86
N ASP A 157 11.93 -16.29 4.10
CA ASP A 157 11.41 -14.94 4.29
C ASP A 157 10.67 -14.83 5.62
N GLY A 158 9.75 -15.76 5.89
CA GLY A 158 8.91 -15.84 7.10
C GLY A 158 9.72 -15.98 8.39
N LEU A 159 10.88 -16.63 8.33
CA LEU A 159 11.78 -16.75 9.47
C LEU A 159 12.82 -15.64 9.51
N GLY A 160 12.88 -14.73 8.53
CA GLY A 160 13.89 -13.67 8.46
C GLY A 160 15.30 -14.24 8.37
N ILE A 161 15.47 -15.30 7.57
CA ILE A 161 16.78 -15.83 7.22
C ILE A 161 17.31 -14.96 6.09
N LYS A 162 18.51 -14.41 6.27
CA LYS A 162 19.11 -13.54 5.24
C LYS A 162 19.25 -14.33 3.95
N ASN A 163 18.75 -13.74 2.85
CA ASN A 163 18.81 -14.32 1.51
C ASN A 163 20.29 -14.42 1.08
N THR A 164 20.88 -15.56 1.40
CA THR A 164 22.30 -15.89 1.20
C THR A 164 22.36 -17.02 0.18
N ASN A 165 23.40 -17.86 0.19
CA ASN A 165 23.45 -18.98 -0.75
C ASN A 165 22.20 -19.87 -0.58
N LYS A 166 21.41 -20.07 -1.66
CA LYS A 166 20.21 -20.93 -1.64
C LYS A 166 20.52 -22.34 -1.12
N ASP A 167 21.75 -22.82 -1.29
CA ASP A 167 22.21 -24.13 -0.82
C ASP A 167 22.16 -24.29 0.71
N ILE A 168 22.18 -23.19 1.48
CA ILE A 168 22.14 -23.23 2.95
C ILE A 168 20.78 -22.87 3.54
N HIS A 169 19.80 -22.48 2.71
CA HIS A 169 18.48 -22.04 3.18
C HIS A 169 17.77 -23.12 4.02
N GLN A 170 17.77 -24.36 3.54
CA GLN A 170 17.20 -25.48 4.30
C GLN A 170 17.92 -25.66 5.63
N ALA A 171 19.25 -25.74 5.63
CA ALA A 171 20.03 -25.92 6.86
C ALA A 171 19.77 -24.79 7.88
N ALA A 172 19.65 -23.55 7.42
CA ALA A 172 19.31 -22.41 8.27
C ALA A 172 17.89 -22.50 8.85
N ILE A 173 16.91 -23.01 8.11
CA ILE A 173 15.56 -23.27 8.63
C ILE A 173 15.59 -24.39 9.67
N GLU A 174 16.26 -25.50 9.36
CA GLU A 174 16.41 -26.64 10.26
C GLU A 174 17.14 -26.26 11.56
N GLU A 175 18.11 -25.36 11.47
CA GLU A 175 18.79 -24.78 12.62
C GLU A 175 17.83 -23.91 13.44
N LYS A 176 17.18 -22.94 12.78
CA LYS A 176 16.32 -21.94 13.43
C LYS A 176 15.09 -22.55 14.10
N LEU A 177 14.53 -23.60 13.51
CA LEU A 177 13.39 -24.33 14.07
C LEU A 177 13.82 -25.54 14.93
N GLY A 178 15.12 -25.77 15.14
CA GLY A 178 15.61 -26.80 16.07
C GLY A 178 15.43 -28.25 15.61
N PHE A 179 15.33 -28.52 14.30
CA PHE A 179 15.01 -29.87 13.77
C PHE A 179 16.03 -30.93 14.17
N HIS A 180 17.28 -30.53 14.36
CA HIS A 180 18.40 -31.39 14.77
C HIS A 180 18.28 -31.87 16.23
N THR A 181 17.40 -31.25 17.02
CA THR A 181 17.09 -31.66 18.39
C THR A 181 15.86 -32.58 18.48
N CYS A 182 15.12 -32.74 17.38
CA CYS A 182 13.99 -33.67 17.30
C CYS A 182 14.49 -35.11 17.17
N ALA A 183 13.75 -36.07 17.74
CA ALA A 183 14.00 -37.49 17.48
C ALA A 183 13.94 -37.76 15.96
N SER A 184 14.78 -38.67 15.46
CA SER A 184 14.92 -38.93 14.01
C SER A 184 13.60 -39.31 13.31
N SER A 185 12.62 -39.83 14.05
CA SER A 185 11.27 -40.15 13.57
C SER A 185 10.34 -38.94 13.39
N HIS A 186 10.73 -37.75 13.88
CA HIS A 186 9.93 -36.52 13.86
C HIS A 186 10.58 -35.39 13.06
N ARG A 187 11.73 -35.63 12.43
CA ARG A 187 12.38 -34.62 11.59
C ARG A 187 11.53 -34.38 10.33
N PRO A 188 11.09 -33.15 10.05
CA PRO A 188 10.39 -32.82 8.81
C PRO A 188 11.21 -33.19 7.58
N SER A 189 10.54 -33.64 6.53
CA SER A 189 11.17 -34.02 5.28
C SER A 189 10.93 -32.95 4.22
N PHE A 190 11.91 -32.06 4.05
CA PHE A 190 11.95 -31.17 2.89
C PHE A 190 12.01 -31.99 1.61
N ARG A 191 11.02 -31.80 0.74
CA ARG A 191 10.92 -32.51 -0.54
C ARG A 191 10.08 -31.74 -1.53
N TYR A 192 10.10 -32.21 -2.77
CA TYR A 192 9.20 -31.71 -3.80
C TYR A 192 7.81 -32.31 -3.65
N TRP A 193 6.81 -31.43 -3.79
CA TRP A 193 5.40 -31.73 -3.73
C TRP A 193 4.71 -31.20 -4.97
N VAL A 194 3.65 -31.88 -5.40
CA VAL A 194 2.70 -31.34 -6.35
C VAL A 194 1.58 -30.70 -5.53
N ILE A 195 1.24 -29.45 -5.80
CA ILE A 195 0.13 -28.76 -5.13
C ILE A 195 -0.80 -28.13 -6.15
N PHE A 196 -2.03 -27.84 -5.75
CA PHE A 196 -2.95 -27.03 -6.53
C PHE A 196 -2.95 -25.61 -5.97
N ASN A 197 -2.43 -24.66 -6.75
CA ASN A 197 -2.48 -23.25 -6.43
C ASN A 197 -3.89 -22.73 -6.75
N ALA A 198 -4.78 -22.79 -5.77
CA ALA A 198 -6.14 -22.29 -5.86
C ALA A 198 -6.22 -20.78 -6.21
N ARG A 199 -5.23 -19.98 -5.80
CA ARG A 199 -5.16 -18.57 -6.19
C ARG A 199 -4.97 -18.41 -7.70
N LEU A 200 -4.14 -19.24 -8.33
CA LEU A 200 -3.85 -19.18 -9.78
C LEU A 200 -4.67 -20.15 -10.63
N GLN A 201 -5.39 -21.10 -10.00
CA GLN A 201 -6.16 -22.18 -10.65
C GLN A 201 -5.30 -23.13 -11.51
N HIS A 202 -4.09 -23.47 -11.05
CA HIS A 202 -3.22 -24.45 -11.72
C HIS A 202 -2.47 -25.37 -10.75
N PHE A 203 -1.83 -26.41 -11.29
CA PHE A 203 -0.89 -27.24 -10.53
C PHE A 203 0.53 -26.67 -10.60
N GLU A 204 1.24 -26.72 -9.49
CA GLU A 204 2.64 -26.31 -9.39
C GLU A 204 3.46 -27.35 -8.61
N ILE A 205 4.76 -27.44 -8.93
CA ILE A 205 5.72 -28.22 -8.15
C ILE A 205 6.46 -27.27 -7.22
N VAL A 206 6.44 -27.58 -5.93
CA VAL A 206 7.05 -26.76 -4.89
C VAL A 206 7.94 -27.58 -3.98
N TYR A 207 8.97 -26.95 -3.44
CA TYR A 207 9.88 -27.56 -2.47
C TYR A 207 9.63 -26.97 -1.08
N GLY A 208 9.37 -27.82 -0.08
CA GLY A 208 8.99 -27.37 1.25
C GLY A 208 8.62 -28.49 2.21
N ILE A 209 7.97 -28.11 3.32
CA ILE A 209 7.43 -29.00 4.37
C ILE A 209 5.92 -28.83 4.49
N THR A 210 5.23 -29.82 5.04
CA THR A 210 3.78 -29.72 5.23
C THR A 210 3.41 -29.00 6.54
N VAL A 211 2.20 -28.46 6.64
CA VAL A 211 1.68 -27.91 7.90
C VAL A 211 1.58 -29.00 8.98
N GLU A 212 1.28 -30.26 8.64
CA GLU A 212 1.35 -31.39 9.58
C GLU A 212 2.75 -31.54 10.21
N GLU A 213 3.81 -31.46 9.42
CA GLU A 213 5.18 -31.52 9.93
C GLU A 213 5.49 -30.33 10.83
N LEU A 214 5.02 -29.13 10.45
CA LEU A 214 5.15 -27.95 11.29
C LEU A 214 4.39 -28.09 12.61
N ARG A 215 3.17 -28.66 12.60
CA ARG A 215 2.39 -28.95 13.81
C ARG A 215 3.15 -29.85 14.75
N LYS A 216 3.78 -30.93 14.25
CA LYS A 216 4.56 -31.86 15.08
C LYS A 216 5.73 -31.20 15.81
N LEU A 217 6.23 -30.08 15.28
CA LEU A 217 7.27 -29.28 15.94
C LEU A 217 6.69 -28.31 16.98
N ILE A 218 5.48 -27.79 16.72
CA ILE A 218 4.81 -26.82 17.60
C ILE A 218 4.09 -27.53 18.76
N ASP A 219 3.38 -28.63 18.47
CA ASP A 219 2.68 -29.47 19.43
C ASP A 219 3.65 -30.42 20.15
N ILE A 220 3.34 -30.65 21.41
CA ILE A 220 4.13 -31.34 22.42
C ILE A 220 4.53 -32.76 21.97
N ASP A 221 5.82 -32.97 21.64
CA ASP A 221 6.48 -34.21 22.04
C ASP A 221 6.78 -34.10 23.54
N ALA A 222 6.17 -34.97 24.35
CA ALA A 222 6.43 -35.02 25.79
C ALA A 222 7.91 -35.31 26.13
N ASN A 223 8.68 -35.79 25.15
CA ASN A 223 10.09 -36.15 25.26
C ASN A 223 11.05 -35.12 24.64
N ALA A 224 10.56 -34.10 23.92
CA ALA A 224 11.42 -33.06 23.38
C ALA A 224 11.90 -32.10 24.48
N PRO A 225 13.13 -31.55 24.41
CA PRO A 225 13.57 -30.52 25.33
C PRO A 225 12.60 -29.34 25.28
N ARG A 226 11.94 -29.02 26.41
CA ARG A 226 10.90 -27.99 26.49
C ARG A 226 11.28 -26.64 25.87
N GLU A 227 12.57 -26.33 25.78
CA GLU A 227 13.08 -25.06 25.26
C GLU A 227 13.16 -24.99 23.72
N ALA A 228 13.46 -26.10 23.02
CA ALA A 228 13.55 -26.09 21.55
C ALA A 228 12.19 -25.85 20.88
N ASN A 229 11.15 -26.49 21.41
CA ASN A 229 9.77 -26.34 20.91
C ASN A 229 9.22 -24.93 21.16
N LYS A 230 9.55 -24.34 22.33
CA LYS A 230 9.22 -22.95 22.63
C LYS A 230 9.87 -22.01 21.62
N LEU A 231 11.13 -22.25 21.26
CA LEU A 231 11.85 -21.44 20.28
C LEU A 231 11.27 -21.59 18.87
N ALA A 232 10.98 -22.82 18.43
CA ALA A 232 10.35 -23.07 17.13
C ALA A 232 8.97 -22.37 17.05
N ARG A 233 8.14 -22.54 18.09
CA ARG A 233 6.85 -21.85 18.20
C ARG A 233 7.03 -20.34 18.16
N ALA A 234 7.99 -19.79 18.90
CA ALA A 234 8.28 -18.36 18.92
C ALA A 234 8.63 -17.82 17.53
N HIS A 235 9.50 -18.52 16.78
CA HIS A 235 9.88 -18.13 15.43
C HIS A 235 8.71 -18.17 14.45
N ILE A 236 7.84 -19.18 14.53
CA ILE A 236 6.65 -19.31 13.68
C ILE A 236 5.60 -18.25 14.04
N VAL A 237 5.33 -18.03 15.33
CA VAL A 237 4.44 -16.96 15.80
C VAL A 237 4.90 -15.60 15.26
N ASN A 238 6.21 -15.33 15.34
CA ASN A 238 6.82 -14.11 14.84
C ASN A 238 6.92 -14.05 13.28
N ALA A 239 6.46 -15.09 12.57
CA ALA A 239 6.24 -15.07 11.13
C ALA A 239 4.82 -14.60 10.75
N PHE A 240 3.92 -14.44 11.72
CA PHE A 240 2.55 -13.94 11.48
C PHE A 240 2.25 -12.61 12.17
N SER A 241 2.91 -12.32 13.29
CA SER A 241 2.68 -11.10 14.09
C SER A 241 3.99 -10.56 14.67
N MET A 242 3.96 -9.33 15.20
CA MET A 242 5.11 -8.72 15.87
C MET A 242 5.24 -9.22 17.31
N CYS A 243 6.19 -10.13 17.51
CA CYS A 243 6.46 -10.75 18.80
C CYS A 243 7.92 -10.57 19.24
N ASP A 244 8.15 -10.71 20.54
CA ASP A 244 9.51 -10.79 21.09
C ASP A 244 10.20 -12.10 20.66
N ALA A 245 11.44 -12.29 21.11
CA ALA A 245 12.21 -13.50 20.80
C ALA A 245 11.58 -14.80 21.36
N GLN A 246 10.64 -14.68 22.30
CA GLN A 246 9.94 -15.78 22.96
C GLN A 246 8.55 -16.03 22.34
N GLY A 247 8.16 -15.27 21.30
CA GLY A 247 6.86 -15.39 20.66
C GLY A 247 5.73 -14.82 21.52
N THR A 248 6.05 -13.95 22.47
CA THR A 248 5.07 -13.23 23.29
C THR A 248 4.87 -11.82 22.77
N LEU A 249 3.95 -11.07 23.40
CA LEU A 249 3.63 -9.71 22.99
C LEU A 249 4.91 -8.85 23.02
N ALA A 250 5.29 -8.30 21.87
CA ALA A 250 6.50 -7.53 21.79
C ALA A 250 6.39 -6.22 22.58
N ARG A 251 7.48 -5.86 23.26
CA ARG A 251 7.61 -4.62 24.02
C ARG A 251 8.38 -3.60 23.20
N PRO A 252 8.30 -2.29 23.52
CA PRO A 252 9.05 -1.25 22.81
C PRO A 252 10.56 -1.52 22.64
N VAL A 253 11.19 -2.22 23.59
CA VAL A 253 12.63 -2.59 23.53
C VAL A 253 12.93 -3.65 22.48
N ASP A 254 11.98 -4.55 22.20
CA ASP A 254 12.14 -5.67 21.28
C ASP A 254 12.19 -5.17 19.82
N PHE A 255 11.79 -3.91 19.56
CA PHE A 255 11.82 -3.28 18.24
C PHE A 255 13.10 -2.50 17.94
N HIS A 256 14.04 -2.37 18.87
CA HIS A 256 15.25 -1.58 18.64
C HIS A 256 16.06 -2.05 17.42
N GLY A 257 16.01 -3.34 17.07
CA GLY A 257 16.65 -3.90 15.88
C GLY A 257 15.89 -3.68 14.57
N PHE A 258 14.66 -3.17 14.62
CA PHE A 258 13.78 -2.93 13.47
C PHE A 258 13.47 -1.45 13.24
N HIS A 259 13.72 -0.60 14.21
CA HIS A 259 13.50 0.85 14.10
C HIS A 259 14.27 1.47 12.93
N GLY A 260 13.56 2.22 12.07
CA GLY A 260 14.15 2.86 10.89
C GLY A 260 14.56 1.86 9.80
N MET A 261 14.14 0.60 9.93
CA MET A 261 14.35 -0.47 8.97
C MET A 261 12.98 -0.99 8.52
N PHE A 262 12.39 -0.30 7.53
CA PHE A 262 11.45 -0.92 6.60
C PHE A 262 12.24 -1.72 5.59
N THR A 263 12.84 -2.79 6.06
CA THR A 263 13.46 -3.72 5.16
C THR A 263 12.34 -4.56 4.52
N PRO A 264 12.48 -4.98 3.26
CA PRO A 264 11.66 -6.07 2.69
C PRO A 264 11.59 -7.31 3.61
N GLU A 265 12.47 -7.44 4.59
CA GLU A 265 12.50 -8.47 5.62
C GLU A 265 11.56 -8.23 6.82
N PHE A 266 10.96 -7.04 6.96
CA PHE A 266 10.10 -6.68 8.11
C PHE A 266 8.63 -6.99 7.83
N TYR A 267 8.03 -6.34 6.83
CA TYR A 267 6.63 -6.52 6.44
C TYR A 267 6.39 -7.81 5.64
N PRO A 268 7.07 -8.05 4.49
CA PRO A 268 6.94 -9.29 3.72
C PRO A 268 7.12 -10.56 4.55
N ARG A 269 8.00 -10.55 5.56
CA ARG A 269 8.16 -11.68 6.49
C ARG A 269 6.85 -12.09 7.16
N ARG A 270 5.99 -11.13 7.53
CA ARG A 270 4.70 -11.40 8.19
C ARG A 270 3.62 -11.90 7.22
N PHE A 271 3.87 -11.78 5.91
CA PHE A 271 2.98 -12.23 4.84
C PHE A 271 3.47 -13.54 4.19
N ALA A 272 4.77 -13.82 4.21
CA ALA A 272 5.39 -14.91 3.46
C ALA A 272 4.74 -16.28 3.73
N LEU A 273 4.56 -16.66 5.01
CA LEU A 273 3.89 -17.93 5.31
C LEU A 273 2.39 -17.92 4.99
N LYS A 274 1.76 -16.74 5.03
CA LYS A 274 0.35 -16.58 4.63
C LYS A 274 0.22 -16.87 3.13
N ASP A 275 1.16 -16.41 2.29
CA ASP A 275 1.20 -16.67 0.84
C ASP A 275 1.18 -18.17 0.50
N SER A 276 2.00 -18.99 1.17
CA SER A 276 1.92 -20.45 1.05
C SER A 276 0.52 -20.97 1.40
N ILE A 277 -0.09 -20.50 2.48
CA ILE A 277 -1.39 -20.98 2.95
C ILE A 277 -2.52 -20.59 1.98
N TYR A 278 -2.74 -19.30 1.71
CA TYR A 278 -3.90 -18.89 0.93
C TYR A 278 -3.76 -19.17 -0.57
N SER A 279 -2.53 -19.27 -1.10
CA SER A 279 -2.36 -19.72 -2.49
C SER A 279 -2.92 -21.11 -2.72
N GLN A 280 -2.84 -21.99 -1.71
CA GLN A 280 -3.39 -23.35 -1.74
C GLN A 280 -4.82 -23.42 -1.20
N ARG A 281 -5.21 -22.52 -0.27
CA ARG A 281 -6.47 -22.56 0.48
C ARG A 281 -7.15 -21.20 0.52
N LEU A 282 -7.87 -20.87 -0.56
CA LEU A 282 -8.61 -19.60 -0.65
C LEU A 282 -9.68 -19.44 0.41
N ASP A 283 -10.25 -20.53 0.91
CA ASP A 283 -11.24 -20.49 1.99
C ASP A 283 -10.67 -19.91 3.29
N VAL A 284 -9.36 -19.96 3.51
CA VAL A 284 -8.70 -19.26 4.64
C VAL A 284 -8.91 -17.75 4.56
N LEU A 285 -9.04 -17.15 3.37
CA LEU A 285 -9.37 -15.72 3.24
C LEU A 285 -10.77 -15.40 3.77
N ALA A 286 -11.74 -16.27 3.54
CA ALA A 286 -13.08 -16.10 4.10
C ALA A 286 -13.08 -16.25 5.63
N HIS A 287 -12.28 -17.18 6.16
CA HIS A 287 -12.08 -17.32 7.61
C HIS A 287 -11.44 -16.07 8.21
N LEU A 288 -10.43 -15.52 7.55
CA LEU A 288 -9.75 -14.30 7.96
C LEU A 288 -10.72 -13.11 7.96
N LEU A 289 -11.46 -12.92 6.87
CA LEU A 289 -12.42 -11.84 6.75
C LEU A 289 -13.52 -11.94 7.82
N TYR A 290 -14.04 -13.14 8.08
CA TYR A 290 -15.01 -13.35 9.16
C TYR A 290 -14.43 -12.98 10.53
N TYR A 291 -13.21 -13.44 10.81
CA TYR A 291 -12.52 -13.15 12.05
C TYR A 291 -12.36 -11.64 12.27
N VAL A 292 -11.94 -10.90 11.25
CA VAL A 292 -11.76 -9.44 11.31
C VAL A 292 -13.08 -8.71 11.49
N LEU A 293 -14.08 -9.03 10.68
CA LEU A 293 -15.41 -8.41 10.78
C LEU A 293 -16.05 -8.68 12.14
N HIS A 294 -15.87 -9.88 12.69
CA HIS A 294 -16.33 -10.19 14.04
C HIS A 294 -15.61 -9.34 15.10
N ARG A 295 -14.29 -9.17 15.00
CA ARG A 295 -13.53 -8.28 15.90
C ARG A 295 -14.04 -6.84 15.85
N TYR A 296 -14.33 -6.35 14.65
CA TYR A 296 -14.93 -5.04 14.41
C TYR A 296 -16.35 -4.90 14.98
N ASP A 297 -17.15 -5.97 14.99
CA ASP A 297 -18.48 -5.93 15.61
C ASP A 297 -18.43 -5.86 17.14
N ILE A 298 -17.44 -6.53 17.75
CA ILE A 298 -17.34 -6.64 19.22
C ILE A 298 -16.44 -5.56 19.84
N CYS A 299 -15.76 -4.72 19.04
CA CYS A 299 -15.07 -3.56 19.59
C CYS A 299 -16.07 -2.50 20.07
N SER A 300 -15.65 -1.66 21.01
CA SER A 300 -16.46 -0.60 21.59
C SER A 300 -15.73 0.73 21.43
N PRO A 301 -16.26 1.69 20.65
CA PRO A 301 -17.38 1.56 19.70
C PRO A 301 -17.11 0.51 18.60
N PRO A 302 -18.16 -0.04 17.95
CA PRO A 302 -17.99 -0.97 16.84
C PRO A 302 -17.51 -0.25 15.57
N VAL A 303 -16.76 -0.95 14.72
CA VAL A 303 -16.44 -0.47 13.37
C VAL A 303 -17.59 -0.87 12.43
N THR A 304 -18.30 0.11 11.88
CA THR A 304 -19.46 -0.14 11.00
C THR A 304 -19.10 -0.09 9.52
N TYR A 305 -17.93 0.44 9.18
CA TYR A 305 -17.42 0.45 7.81
C TYR A 305 -15.91 0.24 7.75
N CYS A 306 -15.42 -0.52 6.76
CA CYS A 306 -13.99 -0.65 6.51
C CYS A 306 -13.61 -0.79 5.03
N GLU A 307 -12.39 -0.37 4.69
CA GLU A 307 -11.79 -0.49 3.36
C GLU A 307 -10.52 -1.32 3.41
N PHE A 308 -10.56 -2.51 2.81
CA PHE A 308 -9.42 -3.41 2.73
C PHE A 308 -8.60 -3.19 1.46
N SER A 309 -7.31 -2.96 1.63
CA SER A 309 -6.33 -2.95 0.54
C SER A 309 -6.00 -4.40 0.16
N VAL A 310 -6.22 -4.74 -1.11
CA VAL A 310 -5.98 -6.08 -1.67
C VAL A 310 -5.26 -5.92 -3.00
N GLY A 311 -4.22 -6.71 -3.24
CA GLY A 311 -3.46 -6.63 -4.49
C GLY A 311 -4.36 -6.73 -5.73
N VAL A 312 -4.14 -5.85 -6.71
CA VAL A 312 -4.94 -5.79 -7.95
C VAL A 312 -5.02 -7.13 -8.67
N GLY A 313 -3.95 -7.93 -8.64
CA GLY A 313 -3.93 -9.27 -9.21
C GLY A 313 -4.97 -10.22 -8.59
N ASP A 314 -5.29 -10.07 -7.30
CA ASP A 314 -6.30 -10.89 -6.64
C ASP A 314 -7.71 -10.39 -6.91
N LEU A 315 -7.94 -9.07 -6.91
CA LEU A 315 -9.27 -8.53 -7.20
C LEU A 315 -9.69 -8.76 -8.66
N THR A 316 -8.73 -8.85 -9.59
CA THR A 316 -9.01 -9.16 -11.00
C THR A 316 -9.31 -10.65 -11.25
N ARG A 317 -9.05 -11.53 -10.28
CA ARG A 317 -9.42 -12.94 -10.35
C ARG A 317 -10.83 -13.13 -9.82
N GLU A 318 -11.77 -13.43 -10.71
CA GLU A 318 -13.19 -13.57 -10.36
C GLU A 318 -13.42 -14.53 -9.18
N TRP A 319 -12.68 -15.63 -9.10
CA TRP A 319 -12.81 -16.62 -8.02
C TRP A 319 -12.27 -16.14 -6.67
N VAL A 320 -11.19 -15.35 -6.64
CA VAL A 320 -10.69 -14.77 -5.38
C VAL A 320 -11.67 -13.71 -4.90
N LEU A 321 -12.16 -12.86 -5.81
CA LEU A 321 -13.17 -11.86 -5.47
C LEU A 321 -14.46 -12.52 -4.95
N ASP A 322 -14.94 -13.61 -5.54
CA ASP A 322 -16.15 -14.32 -5.06
C ASP A 322 -16.01 -14.79 -3.61
N VAL A 323 -14.82 -15.29 -3.23
CA VAL A 323 -14.49 -15.64 -1.83
C VAL A 323 -14.53 -14.41 -0.94
N LEU A 324 -13.88 -13.32 -1.35
CA LEU A 324 -13.82 -12.06 -0.59
C LEU A 324 -15.19 -11.42 -0.40
N CYS A 325 -16.10 -11.56 -1.35
CA CYS A 325 -17.45 -10.99 -1.29
C CYS A 325 -18.46 -11.86 -0.52
N SER A 326 -18.07 -13.07 -0.11
CA SER A 326 -19.00 -14.10 0.39
C SER A 326 -19.70 -13.77 1.71
N LEU A 327 -19.15 -12.84 2.50
CA LEU A 327 -19.68 -12.49 3.83
C LEU A 327 -20.64 -11.28 3.84
N SER A 328 -20.94 -10.68 2.68
CA SER A 328 -21.79 -9.48 2.59
C SER A 328 -23.19 -9.64 3.16
N THR A 329 -23.67 -8.67 3.94
CA THR A 329 -25.07 -8.53 4.34
C THR A 329 -25.96 -7.90 3.27
N SER A 330 -25.39 -7.06 2.40
CA SER A 330 -26.12 -6.12 1.53
C SER A 330 -26.97 -6.78 0.44
N ALA A 331 -26.74 -8.07 0.14
CA ALA A 331 -27.55 -8.84 -0.80
C ALA A 331 -29.03 -9.01 -0.39
N ARG A 332 -29.43 -8.62 0.83
CA ARG A 332 -30.80 -8.78 1.33
C ARG A 332 -31.79 -7.68 0.93
N ARG A 333 -31.37 -6.51 0.44
CA ARG A 333 -32.28 -5.34 0.31
C ARG A 333 -32.69 -4.95 -1.12
N SER A 334 -32.09 -5.48 -2.18
CA SER A 334 -32.36 -5.01 -3.56
C SER A 334 -33.49 -5.73 -4.32
N THR A 335 -34.15 -6.75 -3.77
CA THR A 335 -35.07 -7.62 -4.55
C THR A 335 -36.57 -7.44 -4.29
N GLN A 336 -37.07 -6.21 -4.11
CA GLN A 336 -38.53 -5.99 -4.07
C GLN A 336 -39.14 -5.11 -5.17
N SER A 337 -38.38 -4.49 -6.08
CA SER A 337 -39.02 -3.57 -7.05
C SER A 337 -38.75 -3.75 -8.55
N SER A 338 -38.07 -4.79 -9.04
CA SER A 338 -38.11 -5.06 -10.50
C SER A 338 -38.05 -6.55 -10.88
N ARG A 339 -39.10 -6.99 -11.56
CA ARG A 339 -39.28 -8.33 -12.15
C ARG A 339 -38.47 -8.48 -13.44
N THR A 340 -37.15 -8.42 -13.37
CA THR A 340 -36.31 -8.86 -14.50
C THR A 340 -35.50 -10.09 -14.10
N ASN A 341 -35.89 -11.23 -14.69
CA ASN A 341 -35.17 -12.49 -14.62
C ASN A 341 -33.86 -12.36 -15.42
N SER A 342 -32.76 -11.93 -14.79
CA SER A 342 -31.44 -12.30 -15.29
C SER A 342 -30.37 -12.13 -14.20
N LEU A 343 -29.78 -13.27 -13.81
CA LEU A 343 -28.50 -13.42 -13.13
C LEU A 343 -28.41 -12.90 -11.68
N THR A 344 -28.86 -13.71 -10.71
CA THR A 344 -28.26 -13.72 -9.37
C THR A 344 -27.53 -15.03 -9.04
N PRO A 345 -26.43 -15.38 -9.73
CA PRO A 345 -25.51 -16.43 -9.29
C PRO A 345 -24.33 -15.80 -8.53
N ARG A 346 -24.50 -15.38 -7.27
CA ARG A 346 -23.36 -14.97 -6.39
C ARG A 346 -23.55 -15.30 -4.90
N ASN A 347 -24.35 -16.33 -4.59
CA ASN A 347 -24.58 -16.80 -3.21
C ASN A 347 -24.07 -18.23 -2.95
N ASN A 348 -23.38 -18.84 -3.91
CA ASN A 348 -22.97 -20.24 -3.78
C ASN A 348 -21.88 -20.40 -2.72
N PHE A 349 -20.81 -19.60 -2.72
CA PHE A 349 -19.77 -19.70 -1.68
C PHE A 349 -20.31 -19.38 -0.27
N ARG A 350 -21.18 -18.37 -0.13
CA ARG A 350 -21.84 -18.04 1.15
C ARG A 350 -22.69 -19.19 1.67
N LYS A 351 -23.61 -19.72 0.84
CA LYS A 351 -24.43 -20.88 1.20
C LYS A 351 -23.55 -22.05 1.62
N LEU A 352 -22.47 -22.27 0.87
CA LEU A 352 -21.47 -23.29 1.15
C LEU A 352 -20.72 -23.06 2.49
N LEU A 353 -20.39 -21.82 2.86
CA LEU A 353 -19.78 -21.52 4.17
C LEU A 353 -20.78 -21.74 5.31
N CYS A 354 -22.00 -21.20 5.18
CA CYS A 354 -23.05 -21.24 6.20
C CYS A 354 -23.55 -22.66 6.49
N ASP A 355 -23.66 -23.51 5.47
CA ASP A 355 -24.28 -24.84 5.60
C ASP A 355 -23.32 -25.94 6.10
N GLY A 356 -22.00 -25.69 6.22
CA GLY A 356 -21.02 -26.75 6.53
C GLY A 356 -19.83 -26.41 7.44
N TYR A 357 -19.33 -25.18 7.48
CA TYR A 357 -18.08 -24.84 8.19
C TYR A 357 -18.25 -23.87 9.35
N PHE A 358 -19.23 -22.97 9.26
CA PHE A 358 -19.46 -22.00 10.32
C PHE A 358 -19.66 -22.62 11.72
N PRO A 359 -20.29 -23.79 11.90
CA PRO A 359 -20.38 -24.39 13.23
C PRO A 359 -19.01 -24.74 13.83
N ALA A 360 -18.07 -25.27 13.03
CA ALA A 360 -16.72 -25.57 13.50
C ALA A 360 -15.91 -24.30 13.77
N LEU A 361 -16.07 -23.27 12.93
CA LEU A 361 -15.44 -21.97 13.13
C LEU A 361 -16.00 -21.25 14.36
N GLN A 362 -17.32 -21.22 14.50
CA GLN A 362 -18.01 -20.65 15.67
C GLN A 362 -17.58 -21.40 16.93
N ASN A 363 -17.48 -22.72 16.89
CA ASN A 363 -16.94 -23.50 18.02
C ASN A 363 -15.46 -23.20 18.29
N ALA A 364 -14.63 -22.98 17.27
CA ALA A 364 -13.21 -22.67 17.44
C ALA A 364 -12.97 -21.25 17.97
N VAL A 365 -13.76 -20.27 17.48
CA VAL A 365 -13.75 -18.89 17.98
C VAL A 365 -14.30 -18.85 19.40
N ASN A 366 -15.43 -19.51 19.67
CA ASN A 366 -16.03 -19.58 20.99
C ASN A 366 -15.15 -20.34 21.99
N LYS A 367 -14.39 -21.37 21.59
CA LYS A 367 -13.46 -22.06 22.51
C LYS A 367 -12.31 -21.17 23.02
N ASN A 368 -11.96 -20.12 22.28
CA ASN A 368 -10.95 -19.15 22.69
C ASN A 368 -11.56 -17.95 23.45
N ALA A 369 -12.89 -17.82 23.47
CA ALA A 369 -13.60 -16.81 24.23
C ALA A 369 -14.22 -17.48 25.46
N GLU A 370 -13.71 -17.19 26.65
CA GLU A 370 -14.20 -17.80 27.91
C GLU A 370 -15.67 -17.47 28.26
N ASP A 371 -16.36 -16.68 27.44
CA ASP A 371 -17.77 -16.33 27.62
C ASP A 371 -18.70 -17.21 26.76
N GLU A 372 -19.10 -18.35 27.33
CA GLU A 372 -20.22 -19.15 26.86
C GLU A 372 -21.53 -18.40 27.12
N HIS A 373 -22.20 -17.82 26.10
CA HIS A 373 -23.68 -17.88 25.98
C HIS A 373 -24.38 -17.21 24.77
N GLN A 374 -23.71 -16.62 23.77
CA GLN A 374 -24.42 -16.06 22.60
C GLN A 374 -24.24 -16.86 21.31
N SER A 375 -25.10 -17.86 21.14
CA SER A 375 -25.33 -18.56 19.87
C SER A 375 -26.35 -17.80 19.02
N MET A 376 -25.88 -16.98 18.09
CA MET A 376 -26.53 -16.77 16.78
C MET A 376 -25.44 -16.42 15.76
N ALA A 377 -25.53 -16.97 14.55
CA ALA A 377 -24.78 -16.54 13.39
C ALA A 377 -25.18 -15.10 13.03
N CYS A 378 -24.70 -14.12 13.81
CA CYS A 378 -24.89 -12.71 13.51
C CYS A 378 -24.01 -12.40 12.32
N VAL A 379 -24.64 -12.13 11.18
CA VAL A 379 -23.91 -11.59 10.04
C VAL A 379 -23.39 -10.23 10.48
N SER A 380 -22.10 -9.98 10.27
CA SER A 380 -21.45 -8.76 10.73
C SER A 380 -22.21 -7.51 10.31
N LYS A 381 -22.28 -6.53 11.20
CA LYS A 381 -22.89 -5.22 10.92
C LYS A 381 -21.91 -4.34 10.14
N CYS A 382 -20.62 -4.64 10.18
CA CYS A 382 -19.60 -3.92 9.45
C CYS A 382 -19.76 -4.11 7.94
N VAL A 383 -19.96 -3.01 7.21
CA VAL A 383 -19.91 -2.96 5.75
C VAL A 383 -18.45 -2.86 5.32
N TYR A 384 -18.02 -3.69 4.39
CA TYR A 384 -16.64 -3.64 3.90
C TYR A 384 -16.57 -3.48 2.39
N LYS A 385 -15.50 -2.83 1.93
CA LYS A 385 -15.15 -2.61 0.52
C LYS A 385 -13.66 -2.83 0.31
N PHE A 386 -13.24 -2.85 -0.95
CA PHE A 386 -11.86 -3.11 -1.34
C PHE A 386 -11.23 -1.95 -2.11
N LEU A 387 -9.94 -1.76 -1.89
CA LEU A 387 -9.07 -0.91 -2.70
C LEU A 387 -8.17 -1.82 -3.53
N ALA A 388 -8.10 -1.59 -4.84
CA ALA A 388 -7.19 -2.32 -5.71
C ALA A 388 -5.77 -1.78 -5.51
N GLY A 389 -4.95 -2.59 -4.87
CA GLY A 389 -3.62 -2.24 -4.43
C GLY A 389 -2.55 -2.53 -5.46
N PHE A 390 -1.71 -1.54 -5.71
CA PHE A 390 -0.58 -1.58 -6.62
C PHE A 390 0.72 -1.52 -5.83
N ARG A 391 1.64 -2.42 -6.15
CA ARG A 391 2.94 -2.51 -5.48
C ARG A 391 3.92 -1.49 -6.08
N ARG A 392 4.41 -0.58 -5.26
CA ARG A 392 5.29 0.55 -5.65
C ARG A 392 6.59 0.13 -6.33
N GLN A 393 7.11 -1.07 -6.09
CA GLN A 393 8.38 -1.54 -6.68
C GLN A 393 8.27 -2.01 -8.15
N SER A 394 7.09 -1.97 -8.78
CA SER A 394 6.90 -2.43 -10.17
C SER A 394 7.31 -1.40 -11.23
N ILE A 395 8.17 -0.44 -10.90
CA ILE A 395 8.62 0.62 -11.82
C ILE A 395 9.64 0.06 -12.80
N GLN A 396 9.43 0.32 -14.09
CA GLN A 396 10.35 -0.08 -15.15
C GLN A 396 11.22 1.10 -15.59
N THR A 397 12.53 1.07 -15.35
CA THR A 397 13.41 2.15 -15.81
C THR A 397 14.82 1.66 -16.04
N ASP A 398 15.51 2.29 -16.99
CA ASP A 398 16.94 2.06 -17.22
C ASP A 398 17.82 2.76 -16.17
N LEU A 399 17.23 3.63 -15.34
CA LEU A 399 17.96 4.41 -14.33
C LEU A 399 18.32 3.59 -13.07
N PHE A 400 17.53 2.57 -12.74
CA PHE A 400 17.76 1.67 -11.62
C PHE A 400 17.03 0.34 -11.82
N LYS A 401 17.61 -0.74 -11.31
CA LYS A 401 17.06 -2.11 -11.40
C LYS A 401 16.55 -2.66 -10.09
N ASN A 402 16.97 -2.07 -8.97
CA ASN A 402 16.64 -2.52 -7.63
C ASN A 402 16.56 -1.31 -6.68
N GLN A 403 16.14 -1.59 -5.45
CA GLN A 403 15.93 -0.57 -4.44
C GLN A 403 17.21 0.20 -4.07
N ALA A 404 18.36 -0.48 -3.95
CA ALA A 404 19.62 0.17 -3.61
C ALA A 404 20.01 1.20 -4.67
N GLU A 405 19.94 0.81 -5.95
CA GLU A 405 20.18 1.73 -7.08
C GLU A 405 19.18 2.90 -7.10
N ALA A 406 17.91 2.67 -6.72
CA ALA A 406 16.91 3.72 -6.66
C ALA A 406 17.19 4.74 -5.53
N ILE A 407 17.65 4.25 -4.37
CA ILE A 407 18.13 5.08 -3.26
C ILE A 407 19.37 5.88 -3.69
N ASP A 408 20.32 5.24 -4.38
CA ASP A 408 21.53 5.89 -4.89
C ASP A 408 21.17 6.98 -5.90
N LEU A 409 20.19 6.75 -6.79
CA LEU A 409 19.69 7.77 -7.71
C LEU A 409 19.17 9.01 -6.96
N LEU A 410 18.40 8.84 -5.88
CA LEU A 410 17.90 9.95 -5.06
C LEU A 410 19.02 10.69 -4.32
N ASN A 411 20.05 9.97 -3.88
CA ASN A 411 21.20 10.54 -3.18
C ASN A 411 22.14 11.31 -4.12
N GLU A 412 22.49 10.70 -5.25
CA GLU A 412 23.56 11.15 -6.14
C GLU A 412 23.04 12.04 -7.28
N ALA A 413 21.85 11.74 -7.80
CA ALA A 413 21.24 12.46 -8.92
C ALA A 413 19.75 12.78 -8.68
N PRO A 414 19.39 13.49 -7.59
CA PRO A 414 17.99 13.79 -7.27
C PRO A 414 17.24 14.54 -8.37
N HIS A 415 17.96 15.33 -9.18
CA HIS A 415 17.37 16.02 -10.33
C HIS A 415 16.87 15.06 -11.42
N MET A 416 17.54 13.92 -11.64
CA MET A 416 17.10 12.89 -12.58
C MET A 416 15.88 12.16 -12.05
N ALA A 417 15.87 11.81 -10.75
CA ALA A 417 14.71 11.23 -10.09
C ALA A 417 13.49 12.16 -10.17
N ILE A 418 13.66 13.45 -9.86
CA ILE A 418 12.60 14.46 -9.99
C ILE A 418 12.14 14.57 -11.46
N HIS A 419 13.08 14.63 -12.40
CA HIS A 419 12.77 14.76 -13.83
C HIS A 419 11.97 13.56 -14.35
N LEU A 420 12.28 12.33 -13.90
CA LEU A 420 11.52 11.12 -14.25
C LEU A 420 10.04 11.31 -13.93
N MET A 421 9.72 11.78 -12.72
CA MET A 421 8.33 12.02 -12.31
C MET A 421 7.68 13.20 -13.06
N LEU A 422 8.40 14.32 -13.19
CA LEU A 422 7.86 15.51 -13.86
C LEU A 422 7.57 15.27 -15.34
N LYS A 423 8.38 14.43 -16.01
CA LYS A 423 8.14 14.01 -17.39
C LYS A 423 6.81 13.26 -17.52
N GLU A 424 6.52 12.34 -16.60
CA GLU A 424 5.27 11.59 -16.58
C GLU A 424 4.06 12.48 -16.28
N ILE A 425 4.20 13.45 -15.35
CA ILE A 425 3.17 14.46 -15.09
C ILE A 425 2.90 15.30 -16.34
N LYS A 426 3.96 15.79 -17.01
CA LYS A 426 3.81 16.59 -18.24
C LYS A 426 3.10 15.78 -19.33
N ARG A 427 3.55 14.54 -19.56
CA ARG A 427 2.90 13.62 -20.50
C ARG A 427 1.41 13.45 -20.22
N SER A 428 1.05 13.25 -18.95
CA SER A 428 -0.35 13.13 -18.52
C SER A 428 -1.15 14.43 -18.70
N SER A 429 -0.54 15.59 -18.44
CA SER A 429 -1.16 16.91 -18.72
C SER A 429 -1.46 17.09 -20.20
N ASP A 430 -0.56 16.60 -21.08
CA ASP A 430 -0.71 16.64 -22.53
C ASP A 430 -1.71 15.59 -23.06
N GLY A 431 -2.24 14.73 -22.18
CA GLY A 431 -3.12 13.63 -22.55
C GLY A 431 -2.41 12.50 -23.31
N GLU A 432 -1.08 12.48 -23.28
CA GLU A 432 -0.27 11.47 -23.96
C GLU A 432 -0.28 10.15 -23.16
N PRO A 433 -0.64 9.01 -23.78
CA PRO A 433 -0.72 7.74 -23.07
C PRO A 433 0.66 7.28 -22.58
N THR A 434 0.64 6.38 -21.60
CA THR A 434 1.83 5.74 -21.06
C THR A 434 2.48 4.87 -22.12
N ASN A 435 3.73 5.18 -22.47
CA ASN A 435 4.51 4.37 -23.41
C ASN A 435 4.75 2.97 -22.81
N LYS A 436 4.83 1.94 -23.67
CA LYS A 436 5.21 0.56 -23.28
C LYS A 436 6.60 0.49 -22.64
N ASP A 437 7.48 1.40 -23.02
CA ASP A 437 8.81 1.56 -22.41
C ASP A 437 8.81 2.59 -21.26
N GLY A 438 7.64 3.13 -20.92
CA GLY A 438 7.45 4.11 -19.85
C GLY A 438 7.47 3.47 -18.47
N CYS A 439 7.85 4.24 -17.46
CA CYS A 439 8.12 3.68 -16.14
C CYS A 439 6.90 3.16 -15.38
N PHE A 440 5.70 3.60 -15.80
CA PHE A 440 4.44 3.14 -15.25
C PHE A 440 3.70 2.11 -16.12
N TYR A 441 4.29 1.65 -17.23
CA TYR A 441 3.63 0.66 -18.10
C TYR A 441 3.20 -0.62 -17.38
N PRO A 442 3.99 -1.22 -16.47
CA PRO A 442 3.54 -2.40 -15.72
C PRO A 442 2.25 -2.17 -14.94
N PHE A 443 2.08 -0.97 -14.35
CA PHE A 443 0.88 -0.58 -13.62
C PHE A 443 -0.32 -0.39 -14.54
N VAL A 444 -0.11 0.24 -15.70
CA VAL A 444 -1.17 0.40 -16.71
C VAL A 444 -1.61 -0.95 -17.25
N ASN A 445 -0.68 -1.88 -17.51
CA ASN A 445 -1.01 -3.24 -17.92
C ASN A 445 -1.80 -4.01 -16.86
N ASP A 446 -1.56 -3.76 -15.56
CA ASP A 446 -2.38 -4.33 -14.50
C ASP A 446 -3.77 -3.68 -14.41
N LEU A 447 -3.88 -2.36 -14.64
CA LEU A 447 -5.15 -1.65 -14.75
C LEU A 447 -6.00 -2.15 -15.93
N GLU A 448 -5.38 -2.44 -17.07
CA GLU A 448 -6.08 -2.95 -18.27
C GLU A 448 -6.73 -4.33 -18.05
N LYS A 449 -6.22 -5.12 -17.11
CA LYS A 449 -6.82 -6.42 -16.73
C LYS A 449 -8.05 -6.27 -15.86
N MET A 450 -8.30 -5.08 -15.32
CA MET A 450 -9.47 -4.81 -14.49
C MET A 450 -10.74 -4.68 -15.35
N PRO A 451 -11.92 -5.06 -14.81
CA PRO A 451 -13.19 -4.74 -15.44
C PRO A 451 -13.28 -3.25 -15.74
N GLN A 452 -13.62 -2.90 -16.97
CA GLN A 452 -13.63 -1.52 -17.41
C GLN A 452 -14.83 -0.78 -16.80
N PRO A 453 -14.75 0.55 -16.59
CA PRO A 453 -15.83 1.31 -15.98
C PRO A 453 -17.17 1.20 -16.75
N GLU A 454 -17.11 0.95 -18.06
CA GLU A 454 -18.26 0.77 -18.94
C GLU A 454 -18.96 -0.60 -18.78
N ASP A 455 -18.35 -1.55 -18.07
CA ASP A 455 -18.89 -2.88 -17.83
C ASP A 455 -20.02 -2.83 -16.80
N LYS A 456 -21.23 -2.46 -17.26
CA LYS A 456 -22.45 -2.25 -16.45
C LYS A 456 -22.87 -3.44 -15.58
N ASN A 457 -22.35 -4.64 -15.86
CA ASN A 457 -22.72 -5.89 -15.18
C ASN A 457 -21.60 -6.45 -14.28
N SER A 458 -20.55 -5.67 -14.01
CA SER A 458 -19.45 -6.13 -13.16
C SER A 458 -19.79 -5.86 -11.70
N ALA A 459 -20.16 -6.89 -10.94
CA ALA A 459 -20.28 -6.73 -9.48
C ALA A 459 -18.91 -6.45 -8.82
N PHE A 460 -17.81 -6.53 -9.56
CA PHE A 460 -16.51 -5.95 -9.16
C PHE A 460 -16.66 -4.48 -8.76
N HIS A 461 -17.43 -3.70 -9.52
CA HIS A 461 -17.64 -2.27 -9.29
C HIS A 461 -18.41 -1.94 -8.00
N ASP A 462 -19.17 -2.89 -7.45
CA ASP A 462 -19.85 -2.74 -6.16
C ASP A 462 -18.90 -2.94 -4.98
N TRP A 463 -17.80 -3.66 -5.22
CA TRP A 463 -16.87 -4.12 -4.18
C TRP A 463 -15.57 -3.33 -4.17
N VAL A 464 -15.08 -2.90 -5.33
CA VAL A 464 -13.85 -2.13 -5.48
C VAL A 464 -14.18 -0.65 -5.60
N VAL A 465 -13.77 0.12 -4.59
CA VAL A 465 -14.19 1.52 -4.39
C VAL A 465 -13.05 2.50 -4.57
N GLY A 466 -11.83 2.03 -4.79
CA GLY A 466 -10.69 2.89 -5.08
C GLY A 466 -9.44 2.12 -5.42
N PHE A 467 -8.34 2.85 -5.54
CA PHE A 467 -6.99 2.31 -5.70
C PHE A 467 -6.15 2.59 -4.46
N ASP A 468 -5.21 1.71 -4.19
CA ASP A 468 -4.17 1.93 -3.19
C ASP A 468 -2.77 1.75 -3.83
N LEU A 469 -1.82 2.58 -3.44
CA LEU A 469 -0.40 2.42 -3.79
C LEU A 469 0.36 2.11 -2.50
N PHE A 470 0.88 0.89 -2.39
CA PHE A 470 1.54 0.40 -1.18
C PHE A 470 2.90 -0.25 -1.45
N GLY A 471 3.56 -0.64 -0.37
CA GLY A 471 4.87 -1.29 -0.36
C GLY A 471 5.96 -0.31 0.06
N ASP A 472 7.18 -0.83 0.21
CA ASP A 472 8.34 -0.04 0.64
C ASP A 472 8.52 1.25 -0.19
N GLU A 473 8.36 2.37 0.52
CA GLU A 473 8.45 3.71 -0.02
C GLU A 473 9.90 4.09 -0.37
N MET A 474 10.88 3.56 0.37
CA MET A 474 12.28 3.99 0.30
C MET A 474 12.87 3.71 -1.08
N GLY A 475 13.35 4.77 -1.75
CA GLY A 475 13.89 4.68 -3.11
C GLY A 475 12.84 4.81 -4.22
N PHE A 476 11.54 4.68 -3.91
CA PHE A 476 10.48 4.66 -4.91
C PHE A 476 9.41 5.74 -4.69
N PRO A 477 9.73 7.05 -4.64
CA PRO A 477 8.74 8.12 -4.36
C PRO A 477 7.65 8.30 -5.43
N TYR A 478 7.73 7.56 -6.54
CA TYR A 478 6.91 7.72 -7.72
C TYR A 478 5.48 7.18 -7.55
N CYS A 479 4.49 7.86 -8.13
CA CYS A 479 3.09 7.48 -8.07
C CYS A 479 2.54 7.21 -9.48
N PRO A 480 2.19 5.95 -9.84
CA PRO A 480 1.68 5.64 -11.17
C PRO A 480 0.30 6.24 -11.44
N PHE A 481 -0.43 6.67 -10.40
CA PHE A 481 -1.76 7.25 -10.57
C PHE A 481 -1.77 8.58 -11.31
N VAL A 482 -0.61 9.23 -11.48
CA VAL A 482 -0.53 10.41 -12.34
C VAL A 482 -0.71 10.06 -13.82
N ALA A 483 -0.54 8.79 -14.22
CA ALA A 483 -0.70 8.37 -15.60
C ALA A 483 -2.15 8.63 -16.07
N PRO A 484 -2.34 9.07 -17.33
CA PRO A 484 -3.66 9.47 -17.82
C PRO A 484 -4.66 8.31 -17.81
N GLU A 485 -4.21 7.07 -17.96
CA GLU A 485 -5.05 5.88 -17.88
C GLU A 485 -5.72 5.73 -16.50
N PHE A 486 -4.97 5.95 -15.42
CA PHE A 486 -5.51 5.91 -14.06
C PHE A 486 -6.48 7.06 -13.81
N ILE A 487 -6.14 8.28 -14.22
CA ILE A 487 -7.02 9.45 -14.08
C ILE A 487 -8.33 9.23 -14.84
N ASN A 488 -8.25 8.79 -16.10
CA ASN A 488 -9.42 8.49 -16.92
C ASN A 488 -10.28 7.39 -16.31
N TYR A 489 -9.66 6.34 -15.77
CA TYR A 489 -10.39 5.27 -15.07
C TYR A 489 -11.15 5.83 -13.86
N VAL A 490 -10.49 6.61 -12.99
CA VAL A 490 -11.12 7.22 -11.81
C VAL A 490 -12.27 8.13 -12.21
N VAL A 491 -12.07 9.03 -13.18
CA VAL A 491 -13.11 9.94 -13.67
C VAL A 491 -14.33 9.17 -14.20
N LYS A 492 -14.11 8.12 -14.99
CA LYS A 492 -15.19 7.25 -15.48
C LYS A 492 -15.90 6.52 -14.34
N ARG A 493 -15.16 5.97 -13.37
CA ARG A 493 -15.75 5.31 -12.20
C ARG A 493 -16.57 6.26 -11.36
N ARG A 494 -16.16 7.53 -11.25
CA ARG A 494 -16.93 8.58 -10.57
C ARG A 494 -18.28 8.91 -11.19
N SER A 495 -18.52 8.54 -12.45
CA SER A 495 -19.87 8.63 -13.03
C SER A 495 -20.87 7.62 -12.43
N CYS A 496 -20.36 6.55 -11.80
CA CYS A 496 -21.18 5.50 -11.17
C CYS A 496 -20.99 5.40 -9.66
N ASN A 497 -19.81 5.66 -9.13
CA ASN A 497 -19.51 5.79 -7.70
C ASN A 497 -18.81 7.13 -7.48
N THR A 498 -19.55 8.17 -7.08
CA THR A 498 -19.02 9.55 -6.99
C THR A 498 -17.86 9.68 -6.02
N SER A 499 -17.75 8.76 -5.06
CA SER A 499 -16.69 8.70 -4.05
C SER A 499 -15.49 7.82 -4.45
N PHE A 500 -15.46 7.23 -5.66
CA PHE A 500 -14.33 6.38 -6.08
C PHE A 500 -13.00 7.13 -5.97
N GLY A 501 -12.04 6.58 -5.21
CA GLY A 501 -10.90 7.35 -4.73
C GLY A 501 -9.53 6.73 -4.96
N LEU A 502 -8.51 7.50 -4.59
CA LEU A 502 -7.10 7.12 -4.60
C LEU A 502 -6.52 7.21 -3.19
N ARG A 503 -5.92 6.12 -2.74
CA ARG A 503 -5.16 6.02 -1.51
C ARG A 503 -3.69 5.85 -1.86
N ILE A 504 -2.80 6.62 -1.23
CA ILE A 504 -1.37 6.59 -1.53
C ILE A 504 -0.61 6.46 -0.22
N HIS A 505 0.06 5.34 0.04
CA HIS A 505 1.00 5.26 1.16
C HIS A 505 2.20 6.15 0.86
N CYS A 506 2.38 7.23 1.60
CA CYS A 506 3.56 8.07 1.44
C CYS A 506 3.87 8.87 2.70
N GLY A 507 5.11 9.32 2.77
CA GLY A 507 5.62 10.05 3.92
C GLY A 507 5.66 9.21 5.19
N GLU A 508 5.74 7.89 5.08
CA GLU A 508 5.84 6.97 6.22
C GLU A 508 7.32 6.64 6.47
N ASN A 509 7.98 6.04 5.48
CA ASN A 509 9.32 5.48 5.59
C ASN A 509 10.37 6.37 4.90
N VAL A 510 10.31 7.67 5.16
CA VAL A 510 11.29 8.62 4.59
C VAL A 510 12.26 9.02 5.68
N PRO A 511 13.55 8.65 5.58
CA PRO A 511 14.49 8.77 6.68
C PRO A 511 14.70 10.25 6.97
N PHE A 512 14.27 10.67 8.16
CA PHE A 512 14.54 12.02 8.61
C PHE A 512 16.04 12.19 8.77
N ALA A 513 16.53 13.25 8.17
CA ALA A 513 17.94 13.48 8.02
C ALA A 513 18.24 14.91 8.48
N ASP A 514 19.29 15.05 9.29
CA ASP A 514 19.80 16.35 9.68
C ASP A 514 20.05 17.18 8.42
N VAL A 515 19.69 18.46 8.46
CA VAL A 515 19.88 19.42 7.38
C VAL A 515 21.31 19.38 6.84
N ASP A 516 22.31 19.03 7.66
CA ASP A 516 23.71 18.94 7.26
C ASP A 516 24.13 17.57 6.67
N SER A 517 23.31 16.54 6.79
CA SER A 517 23.60 15.21 6.24
C SER A 517 23.34 15.11 4.73
N SER A 518 23.95 14.13 4.05
CA SER A 518 23.63 13.81 2.64
C SER A 518 22.20 13.29 2.49
N ALA A 519 21.71 12.55 3.48
CA ALA A 519 20.35 12.00 3.51
C ALA A 519 19.26 13.08 3.46
N TYR A 520 19.55 14.33 3.86
CA TYR A 520 18.60 15.44 3.72
C TYR A 520 18.22 15.71 2.26
N ARG A 521 19.15 15.51 1.33
CA ARG A 521 18.88 15.70 -0.10
C ARG A 521 17.91 14.65 -0.61
N HIS A 522 18.10 13.40 -0.20
CA HIS A 522 17.20 12.30 -0.50
C HIS A 522 15.82 12.58 0.09
N PHE A 523 15.72 12.89 1.39
CA PHE A 523 14.45 13.26 2.01
C PHE A 523 13.72 14.37 1.24
N ALA A 524 14.42 15.47 0.93
CA ALA A 524 13.80 16.60 0.23
C ALA A 524 13.36 16.25 -1.19
N ALA A 525 14.18 15.53 -1.96
CA ALA A 525 13.83 15.09 -3.32
C ALA A 525 12.66 14.10 -3.31
N HIS A 526 12.65 13.15 -2.38
CA HIS A 526 11.58 12.18 -2.19
C HIS A 526 10.26 12.87 -1.88
N MET A 527 10.23 13.69 -0.83
CA MET A 527 9.01 14.39 -0.42
C MET A 527 8.52 15.36 -1.49
N TYR A 528 9.43 15.95 -2.27
CA TYR A 528 9.09 16.79 -3.40
C TYR A 528 8.39 16.02 -4.52
N ILE A 529 8.92 14.86 -4.93
CA ILE A 529 8.31 13.99 -5.94
C ILE A 529 6.90 13.60 -5.51
N VAL A 530 6.74 13.14 -4.26
CA VAL A 530 5.44 12.77 -3.69
C VAL A 530 4.48 13.96 -3.69
N PHE A 531 4.93 15.12 -3.20
CA PHE A 531 4.12 16.34 -3.16
C PHE A 531 3.65 16.77 -4.55
N ARG A 532 4.53 16.74 -5.56
CA ARG A 532 4.19 17.09 -6.94
C ARG A 532 3.18 16.13 -7.54
N CYS A 533 3.26 14.83 -7.24
CA CYS A 533 2.22 13.87 -7.61
C CYS A 533 0.87 14.23 -6.96
N LEU A 534 0.85 14.47 -5.66
CA LEU A 534 -0.37 14.80 -4.90
C LEU A 534 -1.02 16.09 -5.40
N ARG A 535 -0.22 17.14 -5.63
CA ARG A 535 -0.70 18.40 -6.22
C ARG A 535 -1.30 18.19 -7.61
N TYR A 536 -0.64 17.40 -8.46
CA TYR A 536 -1.17 17.10 -9.80
C TYR A 536 -2.49 16.32 -9.74
N LEU A 537 -2.55 15.28 -8.91
CA LEU A 537 -3.76 14.48 -8.72
C LEU A 537 -4.90 15.31 -8.14
N GLN A 538 -4.62 16.14 -7.13
CA GLN A 538 -5.61 17.04 -6.54
C GLN A 538 -6.15 18.02 -7.57
N ALA A 539 -5.30 18.58 -8.44
CA ALA A 539 -5.75 19.46 -9.51
C ALA A 539 -6.61 18.75 -10.58
N LYS A 540 -6.36 17.46 -10.85
CA LYS A 540 -7.09 16.68 -11.86
C LYS A 540 -8.37 16.03 -11.33
N LEU A 541 -8.41 15.68 -10.05
CA LEU A 541 -9.49 14.91 -9.44
C LEU A 541 -10.31 15.72 -8.42
N GLU A 542 -9.82 16.88 -7.98
CA GLU A 542 -10.41 17.81 -7.00
C GLU A 542 -10.57 17.26 -5.56
N TYR A 543 -11.01 16.00 -5.42
CA TYR A 543 -11.31 15.32 -4.16
C TYR A 543 -11.03 13.82 -4.27
N GLY A 544 -11.30 13.08 -3.19
CA GLY A 544 -11.23 11.61 -3.17
C GLY A 544 -9.80 11.09 -3.23
N ILE A 545 -8.87 11.80 -2.61
CA ILE A 545 -7.48 11.38 -2.41
C ILE A 545 -7.26 11.25 -0.90
N ARG A 546 -6.62 10.17 -0.47
CA ARG A 546 -6.15 9.97 0.91
C ARG A 546 -4.68 9.55 0.91
N ILE A 547 -4.00 9.89 1.97
CA ILE A 547 -2.60 9.51 2.21
C ILE A 547 -2.56 8.49 3.34
N GLY A 548 -2.01 7.32 3.06
CA GLY A 548 -1.61 6.39 4.11
C GLY A 548 -0.45 6.98 4.89
N HIS A 549 -0.61 7.14 6.21
CA HIS A 549 0.34 7.74 7.15
C HIS A 549 0.54 9.26 6.97
N GLY A 550 1.34 9.70 5.99
CA GLY A 550 1.58 11.12 5.69
C GLY A 550 2.43 11.90 6.72
N ILE A 551 2.92 11.23 7.75
CA ILE A 551 3.60 11.83 8.92
C ILE A 551 4.86 12.64 8.59
N ALA A 552 5.59 12.33 7.52
CA ALA A 552 6.76 13.12 7.12
C ALA A 552 6.38 14.55 6.70
N PHE A 553 5.15 14.76 6.23
CA PHE A 553 4.64 16.10 5.93
C PHE A 553 4.42 16.94 7.18
N GLN A 554 4.13 16.33 8.34
CA GLN A 554 3.96 17.08 9.60
C GLN A 554 5.18 17.97 9.85
N ARG A 555 6.40 17.42 9.75
CA ARG A 555 7.65 18.15 9.99
C ARG A 555 7.95 19.23 8.96
N ILE A 556 7.46 19.06 7.74
CA ILE A 556 7.58 20.08 6.71
C ILE A 556 6.62 21.24 7.04
N LEU A 557 5.40 20.91 7.48
CA LEU A 557 4.31 21.85 7.73
C LEU A 557 4.43 22.63 9.04
N ASP A 558 4.96 22.01 10.09
CA ASP A 558 5.14 22.63 11.42
C ASP A 558 6.34 23.60 11.48
N GLY A 559 7.12 23.67 10.40
CA GLY A 559 8.30 24.55 10.30
C GLY A 559 9.49 24.10 11.15
N SER A 560 9.43 22.89 11.76
CA SER A 560 10.54 22.30 12.51
C SER A 560 11.78 22.12 11.65
N MET A 561 11.59 21.83 10.37
CA MET A 561 12.67 21.82 9.38
C MET A 561 13.09 23.25 9.03
N LYS A 562 14.07 23.77 9.79
CA LYS A 562 14.71 25.06 9.47
C LYS A 562 15.28 25.01 8.05
N ASN A 563 14.82 25.93 7.21
CA ASN A 563 15.41 26.15 5.89
C ASN A 563 16.87 26.59 6.07
N SER A 564 17.83 25.69 5.82
CA SER A 564 19.21 26.11 5.67
C SER A 564 19.29 26.93 4.40
N LYS A 565 19.47 28.24 4.57
CA LYS A 565 19.55 29.21 3.46
C LYS A 565 20.62 28.85 2.41
N HIS A 566 21.54 27.95 2.74
CA HIS A 566 22.67 27.58 1.88
C HIS A 566 22.50 26.25 1.14
N ARG A 567 21.36 25.55 1.27
CA ARG A 567 21.14 24.25 0.59
C ARG A 567 20.07 24.32 -0.49
N LYS A 568 20.44 23.87 -1.69
CA LYS A 568 19.52 23.74 -2.85
C LYS A 568 18.26 22.93 -2.52
N SER A 569 18.40 21.89 -1.69
CA SER A 569 17.28 21.04 -1.25
C SER A 569 16.24 21.77 -0.41
N SER A 570 16.61 22.87 0.28
CA SER A 570 15.65 23.67 1.04
C SER A 570 14.68 24.43 0.14
N VAL A 571 15.02 24.66 -1.14
CA VAL A 571 14.09 25.25 -2.10
C VAL A 571 12.93 24.30 -2.42
N LEU A 572 13.21 22.98 -2.48
CA LEU A 572 12.17 21.97 -2.68
C LEU A 572 11.18 21.96 -1.50
N LEU A 573 11.69 21.99 -0.27
CA LEU A 573 10.85 22.03 0.93
C LEU A 573 10.07 23.34 1.05
N ALA A 574 10.67 24.46 0.67
CA ALA A 574 9.98 25.75 0.65
C ALA A 574 8.79 25.74 -0.33
N GLU A 575 8.91 25.10 -1.49
CA GLU A 575 7.79 24.91 -2.42
C GLU A 575 6.70 24.02 -1.83
N ILE A 576 7.07 22.95 -1.11
CA ILE A 576 6.09 22.13 -0.39
C ILE A 576 5.37 23.00 0.66
N GLN A 577 6.12 23.73 1.50
CA GLN A 577 5.56 24.58 2.54
C GLN A 577 4.60 25.66 2.01
N SER A 578 4.94 26.28 0.87
CA SER A 578 4.11 27.35 0.28
C SER A 578 2.77 26.85 -0.27
N HIS A 579 2.68 25.58 -0.64
CA HIS A 579 1.50 25.04 -1.33
C HIS A 579 0.77 23.92 -0.57
N ALA A 580 1.44 23.24 0.37
CA ALA A 580 0.89 22.06 1.04
C ALA A 580 -0.36 22.36 1.87
N ARG A 581 -0.43 23.53 2.52
CA ARG A 581 -1.66 23.96 3.23
C ARG A 581 -2.88 24.00 2.33
N HIS A 582 -2.70 24.30 1.04
CA HIS A 582 -3.80 24.31 0.10
C HIS A 582 -4.13 22.89 -0.37
N VAL A 583 -3.11 22.17 -0.83
CA VAL A 583 -3.25 20.80 -1.36
C VAL A 583 -3.90 19.88 -0.33
N PHE A 584 -3.46 19.93 0.93
CA PHE A 584 -3.90 18.99 1.96
C PHE A 584 -5.23 19.32 2.64
N LYS A 585 -5.88 20.46 2.33
CA LYS A 585 -7.25 20.72 2.80
C LYS A 585 -8.27 19.70 2.30
N THR A 586 -7.99 19.07 1.16
CA THR A 586 -8.88 18.12 0.49
C THR A 586 -8.36 16.69 0.51
N ILE A 587 -7.23 16.44 1.19
CA ILE A 587 -6.56 15.14 1.25
C ILE A 587 -6.45 14.72 2.71
N ALA A 588 -7.19 13.68 3.09
CA ALA A 588 -7.12 13.16 4.44
C ALA A 588 -5.86 12.31 4.67
N PHE A 589 -5.32 12.40 5.88
CA PHE A 589 -4.19 11.60 6.34
C PHE A 589 -4.72 10.47 7.23
N GLU A 590 -4.44 9.23 6.83
CA GLU A 590 -4.80 8.02 7.56
C GLU A 590 -3.64 7.66 8.50
N VAL A 591 -3.74 8.13 9.74
CA VAL A 591 -2.70 7.98 10.75
C VAL A 591 -2.89 6.68 11.52
N ASN A 592 -1.86 5.84 11.50
CA ASN A 592 -1.82 4.56 12.21
C ASN A 592 -0.88 4.67 13.42
N ILE A 593 -1.41 4.86 14.63
CA ILE A 593 -0.60 5.24 15.79
C ILE A 593 0.37 4.13 16.17
N THR A 594 -0.14 2.90 16.32
CA THR A 594 0.72 1.76 16.69
C THR A 594 1.73 1.44 15.59
N SER A 595 1.29 1.36 14.32
CA SER A 595 2.19 1.11 13.18
C SER A 595 3.34 2.13 13.14
N ASN A 596 3.00 3.44 13.14
CA ASN A 596 3.99 4.52 13.10
C ASN A 596 4.97 4.48 14.28
N GLU A 597 4.47 4.22 15.49
CA GLU A 597 5.34 4.13 16.68
C GLU A 597 6.35 2.99 16.56
N TYR A 598 5.92 1.84 16.05
CA TYR A 598 6.73 0.63 15.97
C TYR A 598 7.80 0.74 14.88
N LEU A 599 7.46 1.34 13.76
CA LEU A 599 8.33 1.36 12.58
C LEU A 599 9.36 2.49 12.63
N LEU A 600 8.98 3.62 13.20
CA LEU A 600 9.74 4.86 13.11
C LEU A 600 10.54 5.16 14.37
N GLY A 601 10.48 4.24 15.35
CA GLY A 601 10.88 4.43 16.75
C GLY A 601 12.22 5.12 17.00
N HIS A 602 13.21 5.11 16.08
CA HIS A 602 14.46 5.87 16.21
C HIS A 602 14.55 7.14 15.34
N ALA A 603 13.87 7.21 14.19
CA ALA A 603 13.86 8.39 13.32
C ALA A 603 13.08 9.58 13.93
N LEU A 604 12.16 9.27 14.85
CA LEU A 604 11.54 10.25 15.74
C LEU A 604 12.43 10.65 16.94
N ARG A 605 13.48 9.88 17.29
CA ARG A 605 14.21 9.99 18.57
C ARG A 605 15.66 10.49 18.47
N ARG A 606 16.30 10.50 17.29
CA ARG A 606 17.67 11.07 17.14
C ARG A 606 17.60 12.59 16.96
N GLY A 607 17.60 13.32 18.08
CA GLY A 607 17.90 14.76 18.11
C GLY A 607 16.98 15.58 19.01
N ASP A 608 15.71 15.23 19.08
CA ASP A 608 14.73 15.84 19.98
C ASP A 608 13.87 14.73 20.56
N PHE A 609 14.13 14.33 21.80
CA PHE A 609 13.38 13.30 22.54
C PHE A 609 11.90 13.69 22.83
N GLN A 610 11.34 14.70 22.15
CA GLN A 610 10.07 15.32 22.52
C GLN A 610 9.05 15.57 21.41
N GLN A 611 9.35 15.41 20.13
CA GLN A 611 8.30 15.55 19.12
C GLN A 611 7.61 14.20 18.90
N ALA A 612 6.78 13.83 19.89
CA ALA A 612 5.67 12.90 19.68
C ALA A 612 4.89 13.32 18.42
N LEU A 613 4.26 12.38 17.73
CA LEU A 613 3.34 12.68 16.63
C LEU A 613 2.38 13.80 17.06
N GLN A 614 2.45 14.97 16.42
CA GLN A 614 1.65 16.14 16.78
C GLN A 614 0.52 16.28 15.76
N LEU A 615 -0.53 15.50 15.95
CA LEU A 615 -1.72 15.61 15.13
C LEU A 615 -2.34 17.02 15.21
N GLU A 616 -2.18 17.71 16.34
CA GLU A 616 -2.60 19.11 16.49
C GLU A 616 -1.93 20.02 15.44
N ALA A 617 -0.66 19.81 15.11
CA ALA A 617 0.02 20.62 14.10
C ALA A 617 -0.60 20.42 12.70
N LEU A 618 -0.98 19.19 12.35
CA LEU A 618 -1.67 18.86 11.11
C LEU A 618 -3.09 19.45 11.07
N LEU A 619 -3.85 19.31 12.15
CA LEU A 619 -5.20 19.88 12.26
C LEU A 619 -5.18 21.42 12.20
N ASN A 620 -4.19 22.06 12.83
CA ASN A 620 -4.05 23.52 12.84
C ASN A 620 -3.76 24.09 11.45
N VAL A 621 -3.18 23.30 10.55
CA VAL A 621 -3.00 23.69 9.13
C VAL A 621 -4.16 23.23 8.24
N GLY A 622 -5.21 22.66 8.83
CA GLY A 622 -6.44 22.24 8.14
C GLY A 622 -6.34 20.91 7.40
N VAL A 623 -5.39 20.03 7.76
CA VAL A 623 -5.29 18.69 7.19
C VAL A 623 -6.35 17.79 7.86
N PRO A 624 -7.27 17.16 7.11
CA PRO A 624 -8.19 16.17 7.66
C PRO A 624 -7.44 14.94 8.17
N ILE A 625 -7.81 14.42 9.33
CA ILE A 625 -7.12 13.28 9.97
C ILE A 625 -8.09 12.15 10.26
N ILE A 626 -7.70 10.95 9.87
CA ILE A 626 -8.40 9.69 10.10
C ILE A 626 -7.46 8.83 10.93
N LEU A 627 -7.96 8.20 12.00
CA LEU A 627 -7.21 7.11 12.63
C LEU A 627 -7.59 5.78 11.98
N ALA A 628 -6.60 4.90 11.87
CA ALA A 628 -6.78 3.57 11.28
C ALA A 628 -5.78 2.55 11.86
N THR A 629 -5.96 1.28 11.51
CA THR A 629 -5.19 0.16 12.10
C THR A 629 -3.98 -0.28 11.31
N ASP A 630 -3.91 0.02 10.01
CA ASP A 630 -2.90 -0.50 9.05
C ASP A 630 -2.96 -2.04 8.91
N ASP A 631 -2.39 -2.76 9.88
CA ASP A 631 -2.31 -4.22 9.90
C ASP A 631 -2.71 -4.76 11.29
N ASP A 632 -4.00 -4.73 11.62
CA ASP A 632 -4.57 -5.10 12.93
C ASP A 632 -4.04 -6.42 13.50
N GLY A 633 -3.72 -7.40 12.63
CA GLY A 633 -3.22 -8.70 13.04
C GLY A 633 -1.71 -8.76 13.27
N ILE A 634 -0.94 -7.86 12.67
CA ILE A 634 0.50 -7.76 12.86
C ILE A 634 0.81 -6.99 14.14
N TRP A 635 0.05 -5.94 14.42
CA TRP A 635 0.26 -5.07 15.57
C TRP A 635 -0.40 -5.62 16.83
N PRO A 636 0.16 -5.32 18.02
CA PRO A 636 -0.44 -5.71 19.29
C PRO A 636 -1.60 -4.79 19.69
N ILE A 637 -2.64 -4.71 18.86
CA ILE A 637 -3.85 -3.90 19.09
C ILE A 637 -4.99 -4.72 19.73
N ASP A 638 -4.66 -5.90 20.27
CA ASP A 638 -5.63 -6.80 20.90
C ASP A 638 -6.15 -6.31 22.25
N LYS A 639 -5.47 -5.35 22.89
CA LYS A 639 -5.87 -4.83 24.20
C LYS A 639 -5.52 -3.36 24.35
N CYS A 640 -6.46 -2.58 24.88
CA CYS A 640 -6.22 -1.19 25.26
C CYS A 640 -5.23 -1.09 26.42
N THR A 641 -4.36 -0.07 26.35
CA THR A 641 -3.32 0.23 27.35
C THR A 641 -3.87 0.60 28.73
N LYS A 642 -5.19 0.80 28.85
CA LYS A 642 -5.91 1.14 30.08
C LYS A 642 -6.82 0.01 30.56
N ASP A 643 -6.72 -1.17 29.95
CA ASP A 643 -7.57 -2.33 30.27
C ASP A 643 -9.08 -2.07 30.11
N CYS A 644 -9.47 -1.11 29.25
CA CYS A 644 -10.87 -0.90 28.88
C CYS A 644 -11.38 -2.13 28.11
N SER A 645 -12.50 -2.69 28.58
CA SER A 645 -13.15 -3.83 27.90
C SER A 645 -13.65 -3.41 26.52
N GLY A 646 -13.41 -4.24 25.50
CA GLY A 646 -13.84 -3.98 24.12
C GLY A 646 -13.02 -2.93 23.34
N HIS A 647 -12.01 -2.31 23.96
CA HIS A 647 -11.09 -1.43 23.23
C HIS A 647 -9.93 -2.26 22.62
N HIS A 648 -10.22 -2.94 21.53
CA HIS A 648 -9.25 -3.59 20.66
C HIS A 648 -9.41 -3.07 19.24
N SER A 649 -8.44 -3.38 18.38
CA SER A 649 -8.40 -2.91 17.00
C SER A 649 -8.48 -1.38 16.89
N LEU A 650 -9.34 -0.83 16.01
CA LEU A 650 -9.44 0.61 15.82
C LEU A 650 -9.79 1.37 17.11
N SER A 651 -10.68 0.83 17.95
CA SER A 651 -10.97 1.43 19.27
C SER A 651 -9.74 1.39 20.20
N GLY A 652 -8.89 0.37 20.04
CA GLY A 652 -7.57 0.30 20.67
C GLY A 652 -6.63 1.42 20.23
N GLU A 653 -6.60 1.76 18.94
CA GLU A 653 -5.82 2.90 18.40
C GLU A 653 -6.29 4.23 19.01
N PHE A 654 -7.60 4.47 19.09
CA PHE A 654 -8.16 5.65 19.78
C PHE A 654 -7.79 5.68 21.26
N CYS A 655 -7.95 4.55 21.97
CA CYS A 655 -7.53 4.44 23.38
C CYS A 655 -6.04 4.80 23.54
N ARG A 656 -5.17 4.31 22.65
CA ARG A 656 -3.72 4.60 22.66
C ARG A 656 -3.44 6.07 22.39
N ALA A 657 -4.08 6.66 21.38
CA ALA A 657 -3.91 8.07 21.01
C ALA A 657 -4.32 9.02 22.16
N ILE A 658 -5.46 8.75 22.80
CA ILE A 658 -5.96 9.51 23.96
C ILE A 658 -5.04 9.32 25.16
N SER A 659 -4.70 8.07 25.48
CA SER A 659 -3.86 7.74 26.65
C SER A 659 -2.45 8.32 26.56
N SER A 660 -1.93 8.47 25.35
CA SER A 660 -0.62 9.05 25.06
C SER A 660 -0.68 10.57 24.85
N GLN A 661 -1.85 11.19 25.03
CA GLN A 661 -2.11 12.62 24.81
C GLN A 661 -1.80 13.10 23.39
N ILE A 662 -1.77 12.20 22.41
CA ILE A 662 -1.73 12.55 21.00
C ILE A 662 -3.07 13.22 20.64
N ILE A 663 -4.17 12.66 21.15
CA ILE A 663 -5.48 13.33 21.20
C ILE A 663 -5.66 13.89 22.61
N ASN A 664 -5.58 15.22 22.74
CA ASN A 664 -5.55 15.91 24.03
C ASN A 664 -6.80 16.79 24.29
N SER A 665 -7.71 16.90 23.31
CA SER A 665 -8.91 17.73 23.43
C SER A 665 -10.14 17.07 22.81
N LYS A 666 -11.32 17.47 23.31
CA LYS A 666 -12.60 16.95 22.83
C LYS A 666 -12.86 17.37 21.38
N GLN A 667 -12.52 18.61 21.05
CA GLN A 667 -12.68 19.20 19.73
C GLN A 667 -11.88 18.43 18.68
N MET A 668 -10.64 18.06 19.03
CA MET A 668 -9.78 17.25 18.18
C MET A 668 -10.38 15.86 17.93
N LEU A 669 -10.84 15.18 18.98
CA LEU A 669 -11.49 13.87 18.85
C LEU A 669 -12.74 13.93 17.98
N GLU A 670 -13.58 14.95 18.18
CA GLU A 670 -14.80 15.16 17.39
C GLU A 670 -14.50 15.48 15.92
N LYS A 671 -13.43 16.24 15.64
CA LYS A 671 -12.97 16.51 14.29
C LYS A 671 -12.51 15.24 13.57
N ILE A 672 -11.76 14.38 14.25
CA ILE A 672 -11.32 13.09 13.68
C ILE A 672 -12.52 12.20 13.37
N PHE A 673 -13.54 12.13 14.26
CA PHE A 673 -14.76 11.39 13.98
C PHE A 673 -15.54 11.93 12.78
N GLU A 674 -15.57 13.25 12.61
CA GLU A 674 -16.15 13.89 11.44
C GLU A 674 -15.38 13.53 10.15
N ASP A 675 -14.05 13.64 10.17
CA ASP A 675 -13.19 13.31 9.02
C ASP A 675 -13.35 11.83 8.61
N MET A 676 -13.41 10.91 9.57
CA MET A 676 -13.66 9.49 9.29
C MET A 676 -14.96 9.22 8.54
N LYS A 677 -16.00 10.03 8.76
CA LYS A 677 -17.31 9.90 8.09
C LYS A 677 -17.33 10.59 6.72
N ASN A 678 -16.45 11.58 6.52
CA ASN A 678 -16.43 12.41 5.31
C ASN A 678 -15.50 11.90 4.22
N PHE A 679 -14.56 11.00 4.52
CA PHE A 679 -13.56 10.50 3.58
C PHE A 679 -13.67 9.02 3.11
N PRO A 680 -14.71 8.22 3.43
CA PRO A 680 -14.91 6.93 2.77
C PRO A 680 -15.04 7.05 1.25
N PHE A 681 -14.53 6.06 0.50
CA PHE A 681 -14.70 5.95 -0.95
C PHE A 681 -16.00 5.26 -1.37
N TYR A 682 -16.86 4.95 -0.39
CA TYR A 682 -18.20 4.42 -0.61
C TYR A 682 -19.17 4.99 0.40
N THR A 683 -20.33 5.39 -0.10
CA THR A 683 -21.51 5.74 0.70
C THR A 683 -22.72 5.04 0.12
N GLU A 684 -23.66 4.61 0.96
CA GLU A 684 -24.89 3.95 0.46
C GLU A 684 -25.71 4.86 -0.46
N LYS A 685 -25.66 6.18 -0.23
CA LYS A 685 -26.35 7.19 -1.04
C LYS A 685 -25.61 7.54 -2.32
N ASN A 686 -24.36 7.10 -2.46
CA ASN A 686 -23.48 7.51 -3.56
C ASN A 686 -23.35 9.04 -3.70
N GLU A 687 -23.48 9.74 -2.57
CA GLU A 687 -23.29 11.17 -2.46
C GLU A 687 -21.82 11.43 -2.13
N CYS A 688 -21.20 12.36 -2.86
CA CYS A 688 -19.87 12.85 -2.54
C CYS A 688 -19.94 13.54 -1.18
N CYS A 689 -19.20 13.04 -0.20
CA CYS A 689 -19.19 13.61 1.15
C CYS A 689 -18.59 15.03 1.19
N MET A 690 -17.82 15.42 0.18
CA MET A 690 -17.21 16.75 0.07
C MET A 690 -18.01 17.62 -0.92
N PRO A 691 -18.57 18.77 -0.49
CA PRO A 691 -19.19 19.73 -1.39
C PRO A 691 -18.17 20.25 -2.41
N LYS A 692 -18.53 20.29 -3.70
CA LYS A 692 -17.70 20.94 -4.73
C LYS A 692 -17.42 22.43 -4.45
N SER A 693 -18.16 23.07 -3.54
CA SER A 693 -17.89 24.46 -3.15
C SER A 693 -16.59 24.61 -2.36
N ASP A 694 -16.10 23.53 -1.75
CA ASP A 694 -14.87 23.55 -0.95
C ASP A 694 -13.64 23.17 -1.80
N SER A 695 -13.84 22.66 -3.03
CA SER A 695 -12.77 22.51 -4.01
C SER A 695 -12.49 23.87 -4.65
N ILE A 696 -11.48 24.56 -4.12
CA ILE A 696 -10.96 25.77 -4.74
C ILE A 696 -10.31 25.37 -6.06
N LEU A 697 -10.89 25.81 -7.19
CA LEU A 697 -10.29 25.71 -8.51
C LEU A 697 -8.99 26.51 -8.54
N PHE A 698 -7.86 25.81 -8.57
CA PHE A 698 -6.56 26.44 -8.72
C PHE A 698 -6.35 26.79 -10.20
N TYR A 699 -6.55 28.07 -10.55
CA TYR A 699 -6.02 28.66 -11.78
C TYR A 699 -4.53 29.00 -11.59
N ASP A 700 -3.69 28.01 -11.32
CA ASP A 700 -2.23 28.19 -11.42
C ASP A 700 -1.57 26.85 -11.76
N VAL A 701 -1.70 26.49 -13.04
CA VAL A 701 -0.90 25.45 -13.68
C VAL A 701 0.18 26.14 -14.50
N ARG A 702 1.09 26.86 -13.84
CA ARG A 702 2.44 26.97 -14.39
C ARG A 702 3.01 25.55 -14.45
N GLU A 703 2.99 24.94 -15.64
CA GLU A 703 3.50 23.59 -15.89
C GLU A 703 4.98 23.42 -15.55
N PHE A 704 5.70 24.52 -15.33
CA PHE A 704 7.09 24.53 -14.90
C PHE A 704 7.38 25.67 -13.91
N PRO A 705 7.37 25.43 -12.59
CA PRO A 705 8.24 26.22 -11.73
C PRO A 705 9.66 25.70 -12.01
N VAL A 706 10.38 26.38 -12.89
CA VAL A 706 11.83 26.23 -12.87
C VAL A 706 12.31 26.81 -11.56
N ILE A 707 13.00 25.98 -10.79
CA ILE A 707 13.59 26.33 -9.51
C ILE A 707 14.72 27.34 -9.78
N ILE A 708 14.38 28.63 -9.85
CA ILE A 708 15.37 29.71 -9.84
C ILE A 708 15.80 29.87 -8.38
N HIS A 709 17.11 29.77 -8.12
CA HIS A 709 17.65 29.91 -6.77
C HIS A 709 17.15 31.23 -6.14
N PRO A 710 16.65 31.22 -4.89
CA PRO A 710 16.11 32.43 -4.25
C PRO A 710 17.11 33.60 -4.21
N ASP A 711 18.41 33.31 -4.10
CA ASP A 711 19.44 34.37 -4.16
C ASP A 711 19.64 34.95 -5.56
N ILE A 712 19.36 34.18 -6.63
CA ILE A 712 19.37 34.71 -8.00
C ILE A 712 18.18 35.63 -8.20
N VAL A 713 16.98 35.22 -7.74
CA VAL A 713 15.78 36.08 -7.77
C VAL A 713 16.00 37.33 -6.92
N LYS A 714 16.50 37.18 -5.69
CA LYS A 714 16.77 38.30 -4.77
C LYS A 714 17.84 39.24 -5.29
N TYR A 715 18.89 38.73 -5.95
CA TYR A 715 19.93 39.55 -6.57
C TYR A 715 19.43 40.30 -7.81
N ILE A 716 18.61 39.65 -8.66
CA ILE A 716 17.91 40.30 -9.76
C ILE A 716 16.99 41.41 -9.21
N MET A 717 16.23 41.13 -8.16
CA MET A 717 15.35 42.11 -7.51
C MET A 717 16.14 43.30 -6.93
N MET A 718 17.25 43.05 -6.21
CA MET A 718 18.09 44.11 -5.64
C MET A 718 18.73 45.01 -6.70
N ARG A 719 19.07 44.48 -7.88
CA ARG A 719 19.66 45.27 -8.97
C ARG A 719 18.63 45.94 -9.87
N CYS A 720 17.40 45.41 -9.95
CA CYS A 720 16.27 46.11 -10.58
C CYS A 720 15.89 47.39 -9.81
N THR A 721 16.05 47.39 -8.48
CA THR A 721 15.83 48.59 -7.64
C THR A 721 16.97 49.62 -7.70
N ASP A 722 18.19 49.20 -8.08
CA ASP A 722 19.38 50.06 -8.12
C ASP A 722 19.69 50.67 -9.53
N ASN A 723 18.75 50.63 -10.48
CA ASN A 723 18.83 51.28 -11.81
C ASN A 723 20.04 50.89 -12.71
N GLN A 724 20.76 49.81 -12.43
CA GLN A 724 21.97 49.45 -13.20
C GLN A 724 21.76 48.42 -14.33
N LEU A 725 20.55 47.91 -14.53
CA LEU A 725 20.20 47.11 -15.71
C LEU A 725 19.52 48.01 -16.75
N THR A 726 20.10 48.06 -17.95
CA THR A 726 19.77 48.96 -19.07
C THR A 726 18.30 49.38 -19.14
N GLY A 727 18.07 50.70 -19.17
CA GLY A 727 16.80 51.38 -18.82
C GLY A 727 15.50 50.89 -19.46
N LYS A 728 15.53 50.11 -20.54
CA LYS A 728 14.29 49.56 -21.12
C LYS A 728 13.68 48.43 -20.28
N PHE A 729 14.50 47.64 -19.57
CA PHE A 729 14.01 46.55 -18.73
C PHE A 729 13.42 47.08 -17.40
N CYS A 730 14.08 48.06 -16.77
CA CYS A 730 13.59 48.72 -15.56
C CYS A 730 12.35 49.60 -15.81
N ASP A 731 12.22 50.24 -16.97
CA ASP A 731 11.04 51.06 -17.32
C ASP A 731 9.78 50.24 -17.61
N ASP A 732 9.93 48.99 -18.05
CA ASP A 732 8.82 48.05 -18.22
C ASP A 732 8.48 47.36 -16.88
N PHE A 733 9.47 47.08 -16.03
CA PHE A 733 9.29 46.40 -14.75
C PHE A 733 8.71 47.31 -13.65
N SER A 734 9.15 48.56 -13.55
CA SER A 734 8.66 49.54 -12.55
C SER A 734 7.19 49.94 -12.75
N LYS A 735 6.62 49.71 -13.94
CA LYS A 735 5.19 49.91 -14.25
C LYS A 735 4.31 48.72 -13.83
N ILE A 736 4.91 47.55 -13.61
CA ILE A 736 4.21 46.29 -13.29
C ILE A 736 4.29 45.99 -11.79
N HIS A 737 5.40 46.35 -11.13
CA HIS A 737 5.62 46.16 -9.69
C HIS A 737 4.56 46.78 -8.74
N PRO A 738 3.88 47.90 -9.06
CA PRO A 738 2.85 48.44 -8.18
C PRO A 738 1.59 47.56 -8.09
N LEU A 739 1.41 46.59 -8.99
CA LEU A 739 0.19 45.79 -9.09
C LEU A 739 0.17 44.56 -8.17
N HIS A 740 1.28 44.20 -7.52
CA HIS A 740 1.38 42.91 -6.81
C HIS A 740 1.61 42.98 -5.30
N ASP A 741 2.18 44.06 -4.77
CA ASP A 741 2.47 44.14 -3.33
C ASP A 741 1.25 44.48 -2.46
N ASP A 742 0.15 44.99 -3.04
CA ASP A 742 -1.10 45.32 -2.34
C ASP A 742 -2.33 44.49 -2.79
N TYR A 743 -2.16 43.55 -3.74
CA TYR A 743 -3.27 42.72 -4.23
C TYR A 743 -3.45 41.46 -3.37
N ASP A 744 -4.24 41.59 -2.30
CA ASP A 744 -4.95 40.44 -1.72
C ASP A 744 -5.91 39.90 -2.78
N THR A 745 -5.63 38.70 -3.29
CA THR A 745 -6.37 38.05 -4.40
C THR A 745 -7.85 37.81 -4.09
N ASN A 746 -8.33 38.13 -2.89
CA ASN A 746 -9.72 37.99 -2.48
C ASN A 746 -10.55 39.29 -2.57
N SER A 747 -9.98 40.46 -2.91
CA SER A 747 -10.76 41.72 -2.89
C SER A 747 -10.42 42.79 -3.93
N GLY A 748 -9.45 42.56 -4.81
CA GLY A 748 -9.11 43.53 -5.88
C GLY A 748 -10.05 43.48 -7.10
N PRO A 749 -10.26 44.60 -7.81
CA PRO A 749 -10.99 44.60 -9.07
C PRO A 749 -10.27 43.75 -10.14
N PRO A 750 -11.00 43.11 -11.07
CA PRO A 750 -10.41 42.27 -12.10
C PRO A 750 -9.44 43.08 -12.97
N LEU A 751 -8.27 42.49 -13.25
CA LEU A 751 -7.24 43.07 -14.12
C LEU A 751 -7.86 43.48 -15.45
N ASP A 752 -7.53 44.69 -15.90
CA ASP A 752 -7.95 45.15 -17.22
C ASP A 752 -7.23 44.38 -18.33
N GLU A 753 -7.74 44.48 -19.55
CA GLU A 753 -7.24 43.70 -20.69
C GLU A 753 -5.78 44.05 -21.04
N LYS A 754 -5.31 45.25 -20.67
CA LYS A 754 -3.93 45.68 -20.89
C LYS A 754 -3.01 45.08 -19.82
N GLU A 755 -3.45 45.05 -18.57
CA GLU A 755 -2.74 44.40 -17.46
C GLU A 755 -2.63 42.89 -17.68
N LYS A 756 -3.69 42.25 -18.18
CA LYS A 756 -3.66 40.84 -18.59
C LYS A 756 -2.65 40.58 -19.70
N ASN A 757 -2.63 41.42 -20.75
CA ASN A 757 -1.70 41.27 -21.86
C ASN A 757 -0.23 41.51 -21.44
N GLU A 758 0.05 42.46 -20.55
CA GLU A 758 1.40 42.69 -20.03
C GLU A 758 1.84 41.59 -19.06
N LEU A 759 0.91 41.05 -18.24
CA LEU A 759 1.16 39.88 -17.42
C LEU A 759 1.49 38.65 -18.28
N GLU A 760 0.71 38.38 -19.33
CA GLU A 760 0.91 37.26 -20.25
C GLU A 760 2.26 37.38 -21.01
N LYS A 761 2.64 38.61 -21.37
CA LYS A 761 3.94 38.93 -21.99
C LYS A 761 5.12 38.79 -21.03
N TRP A 762 4.94 39.17 -19.76
CA TRP A 762 5.90 38.95 -18.68
C TRP A 762 6.08 37.46 -18.41
N GLU A 763 5.00 36.70 -18.30
CA GLU A 763 5.00 35.24 -18.13
C GLU A 763 5.72 34.54 -19.28
N LYS A 764 5.49 34.99 -20.51
CA LYS A 764 6.19 34.51 -21.71
C LYS A 764 7.69 34.84 -21.70
N THR A 765 8.11 35.89 -20.99
CA THR A 765 9.51 36.30 -20.86
C THR A 765 10.22 35.58 -19.70
N CYS A 766 9.56 35.41 -18.55
CA CYS A 766 10.10 34.67 -17.41
C CYS A 766 10.20 33.16 -17.67
N SER A 767 9.23 32.58 -18.38
CA SER A 767 9.31 31.19 -18.87
C SER A 767 10.49 30.96 -19.82
N ARG A 768 10.95 31.99 -20.55
CA ARG A 768 12.15 31.95 -21.40
C ARG A 768 13.46 32.04 -20.62
N LEU A 769 13.48 32.70 -19.47
CA LEU A 769 14.69 32.92 -18.64
C LEU A 769 15.00 31.74 -17.71
N ALA A 770 13.98 31.00 -17.34
CA ALA A 770 14.05 29.83 -16.47
C ALA A 770 15.02 28.72 -16.99
N PRO A 771 14.91 28.26 -18.25
CA PRO A 771 15.89 27.31 -18.83
C PRO A 771 17.31 27.89 -18.91
N ILE A 772 17.44 29.20 -19.14
CA ILE A 772 18.74 29.90 -19.23
C ILE A 772 19.44 29.86 -17.87
N ALA A 773 18.74 30.12 -16.77
CA ALA A 773 19.30 30.07 -15.42
C ALA A 773 19.74 28.65 -15.00
N TYR A 774 19.00 27.61 -15.44
CA TYR A 774 19.36 26.21 -15.19
C TYR A 774 20.61 25.77 -15.96
N VAL A 775 20.67 26.08 -17.26
CA VAL A 775 21.83 25.80 -18.12
C VAL A 775 23.08 26.54 -17.64
N SER A 776 22.91 27.80 -17.22
CA SER A 776 23.97 28.66 -16.67
C SER A 776 24.63 28.08 -15.41
N HIS A 777 23.83 27.54 -14.50
CA HIS A 777 24.31 26.88 -13.28
C HIS A 777 25.05 25.57 -13.54
N CYS A 778 24.68 24.86 -14.61
CA CYS A 778 25.37 23.64 -15.03
C CYS A 778 26.64 23.94 -15.85
N ALA A 779 26.68 25.07 -16.56
CA ALA A 779 27.84 25.55 -17.33
C ALA A 779 29.06 25.83 -16.43
N GLU A 780 28.85 26.40 -15.25
CA GLU A 780 29.91 26.65 -14.26
C GLU A 780 30.64 25.36 -13.81
N LYS A 781 29.98 24.20 -13.87
CA LYS A 781 30.59 22.88 -13.57
C LYS A 781 31.21 22.17 -14.78
N SER A 782 30.86 22.62 -15.99
CA SER A 782 31.25 21.98 -17.25
C SER A 782 32.65 22.34 -17.73
N GLU A 783 33.28 23.38 -17.17
CA GLU A 783 34.67 23.72 -17.49
C GLU A 783 35.67 22.68 -16.96
N ILE A 784 35.21 21.77 -16.07
CA ILE A 784 36.03 20.72 -15.45
C ILE A 784 35.82 19.35 -16.14
N ASN A 785 34.73 19.15 -16.91
CA ASN A 785 34.40 17.86 -17.52
C ASN A 785 33.80 18.01 -18.94
N PRO A 786 34.60 17.81 -20.01
CA PRO A 786 34.17 17.94 -21.40
C PRO A 786 33.01 17.01 -21.79
N LYS A 787 32.94 15.81 -21.21
CA LYS A 787 31.89 14.83 -21.49
C LYS A 787 30.52 15.29 -20.97
N LEU A 788 30.50 15.93 -19.79
CA LEU A 788 29.29 16.54 -19.24
C LEU A 788 28.77 17.68 -20.13
N ASN A 789 29.67 18.44 -20.77
CA ASN A 789 29.31 19.50 -21.71
C ASN A 789 28.63 18.94 -22.98
N GLU A 790 29.18 17.87 -23.54
CA GLU A 790 28.56 17.17 -24.68
C GLU A 790 27.19 16.57 -24.33
N ASP A 791 27.08 15.90 -23.17
CA ASP A 791 25.80 15.33 -22.72
C ASP A 791 24.75 16.43 -22.47
N MET A 792 25.13 17.57 -21.90
CA MET A 792 24.23 18.71 -21.75
C MET A 792 23.82 19.32 -23.09
N ARG A 793 24.74 19.47 -24.05
CA ARG A 793 24.44 19.95 -25.40
C ARG A 793 23.45 19.03 -26.09
N TYR A 794 23.64 17.73 -25.96
CA TYR A 794 22.73 16.71 -26.48
C TYR A 794 21.34 16.82 -25.84
N GLN A 795 21.25 16.85 -24.51
CA GLN A 795 19.98 16.97 -23.79
C GLN A 795 19.26 18.30 -24.09
N TYR A 796 19.99 19.42 -24.14
CA TYR A 796 19.43 20.72 -24.52
C TYR A 796 18.86 20.70 -25.95
N SER A 797 19.59 20.09 -26.90
CA SER A 797 19.13 19.97 -28.28
C SER A 797 17.88 19.08 -28.44
N ILE A 798 17.72 18.09 -27.57
CA ILE A 798 16.52 17.23 -27.53
C ILE A 798 15.32 17.99 -26.96
N ILE A 799 15.52 18.74 -25.87
CA ILE A 799 14.45 19.39 -25.13
C ILE A 799 14.00 20.68 -25.83
N PHE A 800 14.90 21.42 -26.46
CA PHE A 800 14.64 22.78 -26.95
C PHE A 800 14.93 22.94 -28.45
N LYS A 801 14.34 22.06 -29.28
CA LYS A 801 14.55 22.00 -30.75
C LYS A 801 14.49 23.34 -31.50
N ASP A 802 13.75 24.32 -30.98
CA ASP A 802 13.53 25.64 -31.60
C ASP A 802 14.15 26.83 -30.84
N PHE A 803 15.03 26.60 -29.85
CA PHE A 803 15.70 27.68 -29.11
C PHE A 803 16.97 28.21 -29.81
N PRO A 804 17.47 29.42 -29.45
CA PRO A 804 18.77 29.90 -29.92
C PRO A 804 19.86 28.86 -29.65
N LYS A 805 20.85 28.76 -30.55
CA LYS A 805 21.99 27.85 -30.37
C LYS A 805 22.53 28.00 -28.95
N LEU A 806 22.65 26.89 -28.22
CA LEU A 806 23.13 26.82 -26.83
C LEU A 806 24.44 27.62 -26.63
N ASP A 807 25.28 27.70 -27.66
CA ASP A 807 26.50 28.51 -27.67
C ASP A 807 26.23 30.01 -27.47
N ASN A 808 25.13 30.56 -28.00
CA ASN A 808 24.72 31.95 -27.78
C ASN A 808 24.26 32.17 -26.35
N VAL A 809 23.47 31.23 -25.80
CA VAL A 809 23.00 31.30 -24.40
C VAL A 809 24.19 31.20 -23.42
N LEU A 810 25.16 30.34 -23.72
CA LEU A 810 26.39 30.21 -22.96
C LEU A 810 27.31 31.43 -23.12
N ALA A 811 27.38 32.03 -24.31
CA ALA A 811 28.15 33.25 -24.55
C ALA A 811 27.55 34.45 -23.81
N ASP A 812 26.23 34.60 -23.85
CA ASP A 812 25.50 35.62 -23.10
C ASP A 812 25.70 35.42 -21.59
N TRP A 813 25.61 34.19 -21.09
CA TRP A 813 25.91 33.89 -19.68
C TRP A 813 27.36 34.15 -19.31
N LYS A 814 28.35 33.75 -20.13
CA LYS A 814 29.78 34.02 -19.87
C LYS A 814 30.07 35.52 -19.85
N SER A 815 29.46 36.28 -20.75
CA SER A 815 29.54 37.74 -20.75
C SER A 815 28.97 38.32 -19.46
N VAL A 816 27.83 37.79 -18.98
CA VAL A 816 27.21 38.18 -17.71
C VAL A 816 28.08 37.76 -16.51
N TYR A 817 28.68 36.58 -16.52
CA TYR A 817 29.56 36.06 -15.46
C TYR A 817 30.86 36.88 -15.33
N GLN A 818 31.54 37.14 -16.46
CA GLN A 818 32.77 37.95 -16.50
C GLN A 818 32.52 39.41 -16.09
N GLN A 819 31.33 39.95 -16.39
CA GLN A 819 31.00 41.32 -16.01
C GLN A 819 30.50 41.45 -14.56
N LEU A 820 29.91 40.40 -13.97
CA LEU A 820 29.20 40.48 -12.69
C LEU A 820 29.89 39.76 -11.52
N ILE A 821 30.59 38.64 -11.78
CA ILE A 821 31.10 37.73 -10.75
C ILE A 821 32.62 37.80 -10.64
N GLU A 822 33.35 37.76 -11.75
CA GLU A 822 34.83 37.78 -11.78
C GLU A 822 35.48 39.02 -11.11
N PRO A 823 34.87 40.22 -11.10
CA PRO A 823 35.43 41.38 -10.39
C PRO A 823 35.17 41.41 -8.87
N ASN A 824 34.33 40.53 -8.33
CA ASN A 824 33.89 40.52 -6.93
C ASN A 824 34.29 39.25 -6.16
N ILE A 825 35.09 38.38 -6.79
CA ILE A 825 35.86 37.29 -6.17
C ILE A 825 37.32 37.77 -6.12
#